data_AF-A0A4U5JEU1-F1
#
_entry.id   AF-A0A4U5JEU1-F1
#
_cell.length_a   1.000
_cell.length_b   1.000
_cell.length_c   1.000
_cell.angle_alpha   90.00
_cell.angle_beta   90.00
_cell.angle_gamma   90.00
#
_symmetry.space_group_name_H-M   'P 1'
#
loop_
_entity.id
_entity.type
_entity.pdbx_description
1 polymer ?
#
loop_
_entity_poly.entity_id
_entity_poly.type
_entity_poly.pdbx_seq_one_letter_code
_entity_poly.pdbx_strand_id
1 'polypeptide(L)'
;MWCSGGFIRLPDSCESMVLKDEGQIRDVWDAFADAGFQYASDSGEVFALGTANEERRERLPVRRRFLQEFLDGEMGAEDLRSEMASESGQHKLWGYSGTSGGMFFNMLLSAAESEDDIDLQGVLREVLVAPGDGETALEYSQQLEEVVEELRARVANPQQAPQTGYIPYFLSYFWQLQEPDTYPIYYRSMRDALRDIGEWTPSGDIAKDYVAFWELNEEIRSVLDDHAEREIHLWTIERMFLFWNSREDLTDTELTDEQVEILRQWVTAAGQVSQARHFDFVDKYTPSDARDRAAEFVSSPDRETFEALWDPMHSAQRAGSADVIYQKWTDEYGRSAEELAEVIGEMRAAEEYDESWEQRLGAKRTIWELFGLLHIEEFPILNGSTERGLGFFGYDCPRDYEGCVEQFNTFKSEYGQMVGRVTEGTAYEVPLNYEIDQLLNVIDKVGKGDPAEESHSAAAELYKTVLEAQSIGSAAEYDGIEEAVTDIRSRLSVDGVNENWVGEIILGSVVREWTEVFRRNDLGEGDIASGDVSTVRRILELYRNNETRLEEQSEELGSGWVPPLTRAQTLFVVLLRELQSQAGVESPNFDQVQMAGILDGGFGEDTPEPLAASPTRPADAERIERQLKQAHQLVFHGPPGTGKTYTAQRFARWWLSKETEHPTESQLETVTFHPSFTYEDFIEGLTAEKSNGGVEYKIKSGVFKRICDRARSAYQDAGADAKPYVLIIDEINRGNLAQIFGETITLLENDKRLGAENETVVTLPHSKTEFTVPPNIYVIGTMNTADRSIALVDAALRRRFRFIAFPPDYEVLYDEYGFGGEKAAETAASSNQDLDTVLQALSIKALHTVNEAILDAPDLGKGKQIGHSYLLGVSGPQEAVDAWKYDILPLLDEYYFGQFERIRQDIFHGAGTELLDWERERIRDFDAFDLVEALATLTDVEPEGSLQIASSSEGESESYSTYPGALEAAQSEIFPRIKDMLHADVVSEVSSTEYDRRALEFTSQHPDHPEEITYLFKPAPERSGSLAVRLHTKGEDDQHFDFITQNAGQFEEEGFDVRPPEDSATTYRVVTKEYDIEDVDRGEGPRIVEELRGSELFQKAIDDVVDLVEITHSLYTETQGRKVESDD
;
A
#
# COMPACT_ATOMS: atom_id res chain seq x y z
N MET A 1 20.50 27.40 -40.95
CA MET A 1 19.90 27.32 -42.30
C MET A 1 19.60 25.86 -42.56
N TRP A 2 18.34 25.55 -42.77
CA TRP A 2 17.71 24.24 -42.92
C TRP A 2 18.09 23.42 -44.18
N CYS A 3 17.79 22.11 -44.06
CA CYS A 3 17.27 21.11 -45.03
C CYS A 3 18.17 20.00 -45.64
N SER A 4 17.68 18.76 -45.41
CA SER A 4 17.81 17.46 -46.13
C SER A 4 19.10 16.64 -45.94
N GLY A 5 19.08 15.34 -45.61
CA GLY A 5 17.98 14.39 -45.39
C GLY A 5 18.53 12.96 -45.21
N GLY A 6 17.81 12.16 -44.43
CA GLY A 6 18.04 10.73 -44.23
C GLY A 6 16.86 10.08 -43.50
N PHE A 7 15.63 10.44 -43.88
CA PHE A 7 14.45 9.66 -43.51
C PHE A 7 14.40 8.43 -44.42
N ILE A 8 14.31 7.25 -43.82
CA ILE A 8 13.93 6.03 -44.52
C ILE A 8 12.45 6.22 -44.89
N ARG A 9 12.18 6.42 -46.19
CA ARG A 9 10.83 6.53 -46.74
C ARG A 9 10.55 5.26 -47.53
N LEU A 10 9.59 4.47 -47.08
CA LEU A 10 9.06 3.34 -47.84
C LEU A 10 8.25 3.83 -49.07
N PRO A 11 8.00 2.97 -50.08
CA PRO A 11 7.34 3.34 -51.33
C PRO A 11 5.89 3.81 -51.12
N ASP A 12 5.37 4.60 -52.09
CA ASP A 12 4.06 5.29 -52.14
C ASP A 12 2.79 4.40 -51.96
N SER A 13 2.88 3.17 -51.45
CA SER A 13 1.77 2.22 -51.29
C SER A 13 1.33 1.94 -49.85
N CYS A 14 2.00 2.47 -48.84
CA CYS A 14 1.47 2.54 -47.48
C CYS A 14 1.06 4.00 -47.21
N GLU A 15 -0.22 4.24 -46.89
CA GLU A 15 -0.64 5.53 -46.36
C GLU A 15 0.09 5.72 -45.02
N SER A 16 1.08 6.62 -44.97
CA SER A 16 1.78 6.96 -43.74
C SER A 16 0.76 7.38 -42.69
N MET A 17 0.75 6.76 -41.51
CA MET A 17 -0.05 7.26 -40.40
C MET A 17 0.42 8.67 -40.04
N VAL A 18 -0.54 9.57 -39.85
CA VAL A 18 -0.32 10.95 -39.42
C VAL A 18 -1.15 11.14 -38.16
N LEU A 19 -0.58 11.73 -37.12
CA LEU A 19 -1.27 12.10 -35.89
C LEU A 19 -2.52 12.90 -36.22
N LYS A 20 -3.65 12.51 -35.61
CA LYS A 20 -4.94 13.16 -35.85
C LYS A 20 -5.05 14.47 -35.06
N ASP A 21 -4.55 14.50 -33.83
CA ASP A 21 -4.54 15.67 -32.95
C ASP A 21 -3.24 15.78 -32.12
N GLU A 22 -2.32 16.65 -32.56
CA GLU A 22 -1.11 16.97 -31.80
C GLU A 22 -1.40 17.62 -30.43
N GLY A 23 -2.53 18.32 -30.28
CA GLY A 23 -2.91 18.97 -29.03
C GLY A 23 -3.18 17.96 -27.93
N GLN A 24 -3.85 16.86 -28.26
CA GLN A 24 -4.16 15.80 -27.32
C GLN A 24 -2.90 15.10 -26.80
N ILE A 25 -1.88 14.93 -27.66
CA ILE A 25 -0.58 14.39 -27.25
C ILE A 25 0.14 15.33 -26.27
N ARG A 26 0.05 16.65 -26.49
CA ARG A 26 0.63 17.65 -25.59
C ARG A 26 -0.10 17.70 -24.25
N ASP A 27 -1.42 17.56 -24.25
CA ASP A 27 -2.22 17.52 -23.01
C ASP A 27 -1.87 16.28 -22.16
N VAL A 28 -1.68 15.11 -22.79
CA VAL A 28 -1.21 13.89 -22.11
C VAL A 28 0.19 14.08 -21.54
N TRP A 29 1.08 14.71 -22.30
CA TRP A 29 2.43 15.05 -21.84
C TRP A 29 2.44 16.03 -20.68
N ASP A 30 1.65 17.09 -20.76
CA ASP A 30 1.55 18.11 -19.71
C ASP A 30 0.98 17.49 -18.43
N ALA A 31 -0.02 16.61 -18.52
CA ALA A 31 -0.53 15.85 -17.38
C ALA A 31 0.53 14.92 -16.77
N PHE A 32 1.35 14.26 -17.60
CA PHE A 32 2.45 13.41 -17.14
C PHE A 32 3.58 14.23 -16.49
N ALA A 33 3.86 15.43 -17.02
CA ALA A 33 4.82 16.36 -16.44
C ALA A 33 4.30 16.96 -15.12
N ASP A 34 3.02 17.31 -15.05
CA ASP A 34 2.36 17.80 -13.82
C ASP A 34 2.36 16.74 -12.72
N ALA A 35 2.28 15.46 -13.09
CA ALA A 35 2.42 14.31 -12.19
C ALA A 35 3.90 13.95 -11.89
N GLY A 36 4.87 14.82 -12.18
CA GLY A 36 6.28 14.60 -11.86
C GLY A 36 6.93 13.44 -12.62
N PHE A 37 6.43 13.12 -13.82
CA PHE A 37 6.89 11.98 -14.64
C PHE A 37 6.84 10.63 -13.88
N GLN A 38 5.87 10.49 -12.97
CA GLN A 38 5.58 9.25 -12.27
C GLN A 38 4.56 8.40 -13.05
N TYR A 39 4.65 7.09 -12.90
CA TYR A 39 3.66 6.15 -13.42
C TYR A 39 3.54 4.95 -12.47
N ALA A 40 2.35 4.35 -12.38
CA ALA A 40 2.19 3.11 -11.64
C ALA A 40 2.43 1.91 -12.58
N SER A 41 3.03 0.85 -12.04
CA SER A 41 3.03 -0.46 -12.69
C SER A 41 1.65 -1.12 -12.60
N ASP A 42 1.45 -2.20 -13.36
CA ASP A 42 0.27 -3.05 -13.26
C ASP A 42 0.05 -3.64 -11.84
N SER A 43 1.07 -3.59 -10.96
CA SER A 43 0.99 -4.00 -9.56
C SER A 43 0.74 -2.85 -8.56
N GLY A 44 0.51 -1.62 -9.04
CA GLY A 44 0.29 -0.43 -8.21
C GLY A 44 1.55 0.18 -7.60
N GLU A 45 2.73 -0.39 -7.88
CA GLU A 45 4.02 0.19 -7.47
C GLU A 45 4.34 1.40 -8.36
N VAL A 46 4.62 2.54 -7.73
CA VAL A 46 4.88 3.82 -8.40
C VAL A 46 6.37 3.95 -8.74
N PHE A 47 6.66 4.26 -10.00
CA PHE A 47 8.00 4.42 -10.52
C PHE A 47 8.23 5.84 -11.04
N ALA A 48 9.37 6.42 -10.71
CA ALA A 48 9.87 7.62 -11.37
C ALA A 48 10.49 7.26 -12.73
N LEU A 49 10.17 8.04 -13.77
CA LEU A 49 10.75 7.86 -15.11
C LEU A 49 12.29 7.85 -15.10
N GLY A 50 12.91 8.73 -14.31
CA GLY A 50 14.36 8.85 -14.20
C GLY A 50 15.02 7.56 -13.70
N THR A 51 14.60 7.08 -12.52
CA THR A 51 15.13 5.84 -11.90
C THR A 51 14.93 4.62 -12.80
N ALA A 52 13.74 4.49 -13.41
CA ALA A 52 13.46 3.39 -14.32
C ALA A 52 14.34 3.44 -15.58
N ASN A 53 14.63 4.63 -16.12
CA ASN A 53 15.54 4.75 -17.27
C ASN A 53 17.00 4.48 -16.90
N GLU A 54 17.42 4.86 -15.68
CA GLU A 54 18.78 4.65 -15.18
C GLU A 54 19.06 3.14 -14.98
N GLU A 55 18.16 2.43 -14.27
CA GLU A 55 18.24 0.97 -14.14
C GLU A 55 18.15 0.29 -15.52
N ARG A 56 17.33 0.82 -16.45
CA ARG A 56 17.33 0.30 -17.82
C ARG A 56 18.69 0.48 -18.51
N ARG A 57 19.37 1.62 -18.35
CA ARG A 57 20.70 1.84 -18.93
C ARG A 57 21.75 0.89 -18.34
N GLU A 58 21.68 0.62 -17.04
CA GLU A 58 22.61 -0.27 -16.34
C GLU A 58 22.46 -1.74 -16.75
N ARG A 59 21.21 -2.20 -16.93
CA ARG A 59 20.93 -3.62 -17.22
C ARG A 59 20.92 -3.94 -18.72
N LEU A 60 20.75 -2.95 -19.58
CA LEU A 60 20.72 -3.13 -21.04
C LEU A 60 21.97 -3.85 -21.59
N PRO A 61 23.23 -3.53 -21.17
CA PRO A 61 24.42 -4.26 -21.61
C PRO A 61 24.38 -5.76 -21.30
N VAL A 62 23.79 -6.15 -20.16
CA VAL A 62 23.68 -7.56 -19.75
C VAL A 62 22.72 -8.30 -20.68
N ARG A 63 21.53 -7.74 -20.92
CA ARG A 63 20.53 -8.31 -21.83
C ARG A 63 21.03 -8.37 -23.28
N ARG A 64 21.73 -7.31 -23.74
CA ARG A 64 22.38 -7.28 -25.05
C ARG A 64 23.41 -8.38 -25.19
N ARG A 65 24.21 -8.64 -24.14
CA ARG A 65 25.20 -9.73 -24.16
C ARG A 65 24.53 -11.09 -24.38
N PHE A 66 23.47 -11.40 -23.66
CA PHE A 66 22.75 -12.68 -23.84
C PHE A 66 22.21 -12.83 -25.26
N LEU A 67 21.58 -11.78 -25.79
CA LEU A 67 21.11 -11.77 -27.17
C LEU A 67 22.26 -11.96 -28.16
N GLN A 68 23.37 -11.25 -27.96
CA GLN A 68 24.54 -11.34 -28.84
C GLN A 68 25.17 -12.73 -28.83
N GLU A 69 25.34 -13.35 -27.66
CA GLU A 69 25.84 -14.73 -27.53
C GLU A 69 24.94 -15.73 -28.26
N PHE A 70 23.61 -15.51 -28.26
CA PHE A 70 22.67 -16.32 -29.03
C PHE A 70 22.82 -16.11 -30.55
N LEU A 71 22.90 -14.85 -30.99
CA LEU A 71 23.05 -14.48 -32.41
C LEU A 71 24.37 -14.98 -33.00
N ASP A 72 25.47 -14.93 -32.22
CA ASP A 72 26.80 -15.43 -32.61
C ASP A 72 26.89 -16.97 -32.58
N GLY A 73 25.86 -17.65 -32.08
CA GLY A 73 25.80 -19.11 -32.00
C GLY A 73 26.56 -19.71 -30.82
N GLU A 74 26.96 -18.89 -29.85
CA GLU A 74 27.62 -19.31 -28.61
C GLU A 74 26.61 -19.83 -27.57
N MET A 75 25.33 -19.47 -27.71
CA MET A 75 24.23 -19.80 -26.79
C MET A 75 23.03 -20.45 -27.52
N GLY A 76 22.35 -21.37 -26.82
CA GLY A 76 21.09 -22.00 -27.26
C GLY A 76 19.86 -21.08 -27.10
N ALA A 77 18.75 -21.40 -27.77
CA ALA A 77 17.51 -20.62 -27.59
C ALA A 77 16.88 -20.83 -26.20
N GLU A 78 16.98 -22.04 -25.64
CA GLU A 78 16.59 -22.34 -24.25
C GLU A 78 17.43 -21.56 -23.22
N ASP A 79 18.74 -21.46 -23.46
CA ASP A 79 19.66 -20.70 -22.60
C ASP A 79 19.30 -19.21 -22.65
N LEU A 80 19.09 -18.64 -23.85
CA LEU A 80 18.66 -17.25 -24.02
C LEU A 80 17.34 -16.99 -23.26
N ARG A 81 16.34 -17.85 -23.43
CA ARG A 81 15.05 -17.74 -22.73
C ARG A 81 15.24 -17.79 -21.20
N SER A 82 16.16 -18.64 -20.71
CA SER A 82 16.42 -18.81 -19.29
C SER A 82 17.12 -17.61 -18.68
N GLU A 83 18.18 -17.12 -19.33
CA GLU A 83 18.93 -15.92 -18.90
C GLU A 83 18.03 -14.69 -18.91
N MET A 84 17.23 -14.49 -19.97
CA MET A 84 16.29 -13.36 -20.06
C MET A 84 15.21 -13.42 -18.98
N ALA A 85 14.71 -14.61 -18.63
CA ALA A 85 13.73 -14.78 -17.57
C ALA A 85 14.32 -14.57 -16.17
N SER A 86 15.55 -15.04 -15.93
CA SER A 86 16.28 -14.79 -14.68
C SER A 86 16.50 -13.30 -14.47
N GLU A 87 16.99 -12.62 -15.50
CA GLU A 87 17.24 -11.18 -15.49
C GLU A 87 15.94 -10.37 -15.27
N SER A 88 14.82 -10.80 -15.87
CA SER A 88 13.51 -10.17 -15.67
C SER A 88 12.86 -10.47 -14.33
N GLY A 89 13.23 -11.56 -13.65
CA GLY A 89 12.80 -11.83 -12.29
C GLY A 89 13.48 -10.91 -11.26
N GLN A 90 14.71 -10.49 -11.55
CA GLN A 90 15.49 -9.56 -10.71
C GLN A 90 15.20 -8.09 -11.05
N HIS A 91 14.97 -7.79 -12.33
CA HIS A 91 14.78 -6.42 -12.85
C HIS A 91 13.52 -6.36 -13.73
N LYS A 92 12.41 -5.84 -13.16
CA LYS A 92 11.06 -5.95 -13.75
C LYS A 92 10.75 -4.95 -14.88
N LEU A 93 11.71 -4.11 -15.26
CA LEU A 93 11.45 -2.92 -16.07
C LEU A 93 11.09 -3.14 -17.54
N TRP A 94 11.24 -4.33 -18.13
CA TRP A 94 10.95 -4.58 -19.57
C TRP A 94 9.76 -5.53 -19.83
N GLY A 95 9.01 -5.96 -18.80
CA GLY A 95 7.77 -6.74 -18.98
C GLY A 95 7.90 -8.14 -19.60
N TYR A 96 9.11 -8.67 -19.78
CA TYR A 96 9.37 -9.95 -20.46
C TYR A 96 8.74 -11.17 -19.79
N SER A 97 8.50 -11.18 -18.48
CA SER A 97 7.98 -12.35 -17.75
C SER A 97 6.51 -12.69 -18.03
N GLY A 98 5.78 -11.83 -18.76
CA GLY A 98 4.36 -11.99 -19.06
C GLY A 98 4.01 -12.98 -20.18
N THR A 99 2.71 -13.07 -20.48
CA THR A 99 2.13 -13.99 -21.49
C THR A 99 2.66 -13.75 -22.90
N SER A 100 2.97 -12.50 -23.26
CA SER A 100 3.50 -12.11 -24.57
C SER A 100 5.02 -12.28 -24.73
N GLY A 101 5.77 -12.43 -23.63
CA GLY A 101 7.23 -12.53 -23.63
C GLY A 101 7.72 -13.95 -23.38
N GLY A 102 8.08 -14.25 -22.13
CA GLY A 102 8.69 -15.50 -21.71
C GLY A 102 7.77 -16.71 -21.89
N MET A 103 6.45 -16.55 -21.71
CA MET A 103 5.49 -17.62 -21.99
C MET A 103 5.40 -17.93 -23.49
N PHE A 104 5.33 -16.90 -24.35
CA PHE A 104 5.38 -17.06 -25.81
C PHE A 104 6.69 -17.74 -26.26
N PHE A 105 7.84 -17.34 -25.71
CA PHE A 105 9.12 -17.98 -26.01
C PHE A 105 9.14 -19.45 -25.52
N ASN A 106 8.61 -19.75 -24.33
CA ASN A 106 8.48 -21.13 -23.85
C ASN A 106 7.62 -21.99 -24.76
N MET A 107 6.50 -21.45 -25.24
CA MET A 107 5.61 -22.16 -26.15
C MET A 107 6.24 -22.41 -27.52
N LEU A 108 7.02 -21.44 -28.04
CA LEU A 108 7.83 -21.62 -29.25
C LEU A 108 8.81 -22.79 -29.10
N LEU A 109 9.59 -22.81 -28.02
CA LEU A 109 10.59 -23.85 -27.77
C LEU A 109 9.95 -25.22 -27.52
N SER A 110 8.91 -25.27 -26.69
CA SER A 110 8.20 -26.51 -26.35
C SER A 110 7.52 -27.13 -27.58
N ALA A 111 6.95 -26.31 -28.47
CA ALA A 111 6.36 -26.78 -29.71
C ALA A 111 7.43 -27.32 -30.67
N ALA A 112 8.60 -26.68 -30.74
CA ALA A 112 9.71 -27.11 -31.59
C ALA A 112 10.46 -28.35 -31.06
N GLU A 113 10.60 -28.54 -29.75
CA GLU A 113 11.24 -29.73 -29.14
C GLU A 113 10.55 -31.06 -29.51
N SER A 114 9.27 -30.99 -29.88
CA SER A 114 8.49 -32.17 -30.24
C SER A 114 8.80 -32.72 -31.65
N GLU A 115 9.57 -31.99 -32.48
CA GLU A 115 9.79 -32.32 -33.89
C GLU A 115 11.19 -31.97 -34.44
N ASP A 116 11.85 -32.91 -35.13
CA ASP A 116 13.25 -32.80 -35.60
C ASP A 116 13.46 -31.95 -36.89
N ASP A 117 12.41 -31.41 -37.55
CA ASP A 117 12.49 -30.87 -38.93
C ASP A 117 12.33 -29.32 -39.08
N ILE A 118 12.01 -28.58 -38.01
CA ILE A 118 11.86 -27.09 -38.06
C ILE A 118 13.09 -26.42 -37.44
N ASP A 119 13.83 -25.63 -38.23
CA ASP A 119 14.98 -24.86 -37.75
C ASP A 119 14.55 -23.57 -37.04
N LEU A 120 13.81 -23.71 -35.93
CA LEU A 120 13.36 -22.58 -35.12
C LEU A 120 14.53 -21.72 -34.63
N GLN A 121 15.65 -22.36 -34.24
CA GLN A 121 16.82 -21.65 -33.75
C GLN A 121 17.49 -20.82 -34.85
N GLY A 122 17.57 -21.33 -36.08
CA GLY A 122 18.05 -20.58 -37.24
C GLY A 122 17.17 -19.38 -37.55
N VAL A 123 15.85 -19.58 -37.57
CA VAL A 123 14.89 -18.48 -37.80
C VAL A 123 14.99 -17.41 -36.71
N LEU A 124 15.03 -17.80 -35.43
CA LEU A 124 15.18 -16.85 -34.32
C LEU A 124 16.49 -16.07 -34.40
N ARG A 125 17.59 -16.66 -34.91
CA ARG A 125 18.85 -15.90 -35.12
C ARG A 125 18.76 -14.86 -36.23
N GLU A 126 17.84 -15.03 -37.18
CA GLU A 126 17.61 -14.08 -38.26
C GLU A 126 16.65 -12.97 -37.81
N VAL A 127 15.45 -13.33 -37.35
CA VAL A 127 14.37 -12.37 -37.08
C VAL A 127 14.58 -11.53 -35.82
N LEU A 128 15.42 -11.98 -34.87
CA LEU A 128 15.71 -11.20 -33.66
C LEU A 128 16.74 -10.10 -33.89
N VAL A 129 17.41 -10.04 -35.04
CA VAL A 129 18.31 -8.93 -35.40
C VAL A 129 17.48 -7.67 -35.66
N ALA A 130 17.96 -6.50 -35.22
CA ALA A 130 17.30 -5.23 -35.51
C ALA A 130 17.12 -5.04 -37.04
N PRO A 131 15.89 -4.76 -37.53
CA PRO A 131 15.58 -4.82 -38.97
C PRO A 131 16.15 -3.65 -39.80
N GLY A 132 16.44 -2.51 -39.19
CA GLY A 132 16.99 -1.32 -39.85
C GLY A 132 15.95 -0.48 -40.62
N ASP A 133 14.92 -1.11 -41.19
CA ASP A 133 13.81 -0.45 -41.88
C ASP A 133 12.48 -1.24 -41.75
N GLY A 134 11.37 -0.58 -42.14
CA GLY A 134 10.04 -1.16 -42.00
C GLY A 134 9.74 -2.30 -42.98
N GLU A 135 10.43 -2.37 -44.12
CA GLU A 135 10.29 -3.49 -45.07
C GLU A 135 10.87 -4.76 -44.45
N THR A 136 12.05 -4.66 -43.85
CA THR A 136 12.71 -5.76 -43.16
C THR A 136 11.96 -6.16 -41.88
N ALA A 137 11.40 -5.20 -41.13
CA ALA A 137 10.57 -5.49 -39.96
C ALA A 137 9.30 -6.29 -40.31
N LEU A 138 8.68 -5.94 -41.44
CA LEU A 138 7.55 -6.68 -42.00
C LEU A 138 7.97 -8.09 -42.43
N GLU A 139 9.09 -8.22 -43.14
CA GLU A 139 9.65 -9.50 -43.56
C GLU A 139 9.94 -10.42 -42.36
N TYR A 140 10.61 -9.94 -41.32
CA TYR A 140 10.91 -10.71 -40.12
C TYR A 140 9.65 -11.14 -39.36
N SER A 141 8.64 -10.26 -39.28
CA SER A 141 7.36 -10.58 -38.66
C SER A 141 6.62 -11.68 -39.42
N GLN A 142 6.59 -11.62 -40.75
CA GLN A 142 5.98 -12.64 -41.61
C GLN A 142 6.73 -13.97 -41.54
N GLN A 143 8.06 -13.95 -41.51
CA GLN A 143 8.87 -15.17 -41.38
C GLN A 143 8.59 -15.91 -40.07
N LEU A 144 8.51 -15.18 -38.94
CA LEU A 144 8.18 -15.81 -37.66
C LEU A 144 6.71 -16.26 -37.60
N GLU A 145 5.80 -15.52 -38.24
CA GLU A 145 4.38 -15.91 -38.37
C GLU A 145 4.21 -17.22 -39.13
N GLU A 146 4.92 -17.40 -40.24
CA GLU A 146 4.94 -18.67 -41.00
C GLU A 146 5.39 -19.85 -40.12
N VAL A 147 6.44 -19.67 -39.33
CA VAL A 147 6.95 -20.71 -38.41
C VAL A 147 5.97 -20.99 -37.28
N VAL A 148 5.35 -19.96 -36.69
CA VAL A 148 4.34 -20.12 -35.64
C VAL A 148 3.12 -20.86 -36.16
N GLU A 149 2.60 -20.49 -37.33
CA GLU A 149 1.46 -21.17 -37.94
C GLU A 149 1.81 -22.62 -38.33
N GLU A 150 3.04 -22.88 -38.80
CA GLU A 150 3.52 -24.23 -39.05
C GLU A 150 3.59 -25.06 -37.76
N LEU A 151 4.09 -24.50 -36.65
CA LEU A 151 4.10 -25.16 -35.34
C LEU A 151 2.67 -25.42 -34.81
N ARG A 152 1.77 -24.43 -34.95
CA ARG A 152 0.35 -24.54 -34.54
C ARG A 152 -0.41 -25.61 -35.31
N ALA A 153 -0.14 -25.75 -36.60
CA ALA A 153 -0.78 -26.76 -37.44
C ALA A 153 -0.37 -28.21 -37.08
N ARG A 154 0.73 -28.39 -36.34
CA ARG A 154 1.32 -29.69 -36.03
C ARG A 154 1.07 -30.18 -34.60
N VAL A 155 0.81 -29.28 -33.65
CA VAL A 155 0.44 -29.67 -32.28
C VAL A 155 -0.98 -30.24 -32.19
N ALA A 156 -1.16 -31.30 -31.41
CA ALA A 156 -2.46 -31.96 -31.23
C ALA A 156 -3.50 -31.08 -30.48
N ASN A 157 -3.02 -30.16 -29.64
CA ASN A 157 -3.84 -29.17 -28.95
C ASN A 157 -3.36 -27.76 -29.36
N PRO A 158 -4.16 -26.99 -30.12
CA PRO A 158 -3.81 -25.63 -30.53
C PRO A 158 -3.50 -24.67 -29.38
N GLN A 159 -3.98 -24.95 -28.15
CA GLN A 159 -3.67 -24.16 -26.96
C GLN A 159 -2.23 -24.36 -26.45
N GLN A 160 -1.53 -25.38 -26.92
CA GLN A 160 -0.12 -25.65 -26.57
C GLN A 160 0.87 -24.94 -27.50
N ALA A 161 0.40 -24.25 -28.54
CA ALA A 161 1.24 -23.50 -29.46
C ALA A 161 1.02 -21.98 -29.35
N PRO A 162 2.08 -21.19 -29.63
CA PRO A 162 2.03 -19.74 -29.46
C PRO A 162 1.03 -19.09 -30.44
N GLN A 163 0.38 -17.99 -30.02
CA GLN A 163 -0.52 -17.22 -30.89
C GLN A 163 0.25 -16.15 -31.66
N THR A 164 -0.07 -15.98 -32.95
CA THR A 164 0.58 -15.01 -33.85
C THR A 164 0.44 -13.56 -33.38
N GLY A 165 -0.64 -13.22 -32.65
CA GLY A 165 -0.87 -11.88 -32.10
C GLY A 165 0.21 -11.35 -31.16
N TYR A 166 1.07 -12.22 -30.61
CA TYR A 166 2.18 -11.83 -29.74
C TYR A 166 3.50 -11.57 -30.47
N ILE A 167 3.58 -11.89 -31.76
CA ILE A 167 4.80 -11.75 -32.58
C ILE A 167 5.36 -10.31 -32.56
N PRO A 168 4.55 -9.25 -32.78
CA PRO A 168 5.08 -7.88 -32.74
C PRO A 168 5.69 -7.50 -31.41
N TYR A 169 5.06 -7.89 -30.30
CA TYR A 169 5.61 -7.64 -28.97
C TYR A 169 6.94 -8.39 -28.80
N PHE A 170 6.95 -9.68 -29.16
CA PHE A 170 8.12 -10.53 -29.01
C PHE A 170 9.31 -10.01 -29.81
N LEU A 171 9.13 -9.68 -31.09
CA LEU A 171 10.20 -9.18 -31.96
C LEU A 171 10.67 -7.78 -31.54
N SER A 172 9.74 -6.84 -31.36
CA SER A 172 10.06 -5.46 -30.97
C SER A 172 10.77 -5.35 -29.64
N TYR A 173 10.51 -6.27 -28.72
CA TYR A 173 11.27 -6.43 -27.48
C TYR A 173 12.77 -6.62 -27.75
N PHE A 174 13.15 -7.58 -28.60
CA PHE A 174 14.57 -7.85 -28.91
C PHE A 174 15.19 -6.79 -29.82
N TRP A 175 14.41 -6.17 -30.71
CA TRP A 175 14.87 -5.05 -31.52
C TRP A 175 15.20 -3.82 -30.67
N GLN A 176 14.35 -3.48 -29.69
CA GLN A 176 14.62 -2.38 -28.76
C GLN A 176 15.87 -2.66 -27.90
N LEU A 177 16.14 -3.90 -27.53
CA LEU A 177 17.38 -4.22 -26.81
C LEU A 177 18.62 -3.85 -27.63
N GLN A 178 18.58 -3.93 -28.96
CA GLN A 178 19.69 -3.53 -29.83
C GLN A 178 19.70 -2.02 -30.06
N GLU A 179 18.55 -1.44 -30.42
CA GLU A 179 18.40 -0.01 -30.74
C GLU A 179 17.23 0.61 -29.92
N PRO A 180 17.48 1.02 -28.66
CA PRO A 180 16.45 1.40 -27.70
C PRO A 180 15.61 2.62 -28.07
N ASP A 181 16.20 3.51 -28.86
CA ASP A 181 15.59 4.75 -29.34
C ASP A 181 15.05 4.66 -30.77
N THR A 182 15.06 3.47 -31.36
CA THR A 182 14.59 3.26 -32.73
C THR A 182 13.34 2.40 -32.74
N TYR A 183 13.30 1.30 -31.98
CA TYR A 183 12.16 0.38 -32.00
C TYR A 183 11.32 0.50 -30.73
N PRO A 184 10.07 1.00 -30.82
CA PRO A 184 9.16 0.96 -29.70
C PRO A 184 8.67 -0.48 -29.48
N ILE A 185 8.58 -0.90 -28.22
CA ILE A 185 8.00 -2.20 -27.88
C ILE A 185 6.48 -2.11 -28.04
N TYR A 186 5.91 -3.14 -28.65
CA TYR A 186 4.49 -3.22 -28.97
C TYR A 186 3.61 -3.56 -27.74
N TYR A 187 3.71 -2.72 -26.70
CA TYR A 187 2.98 -2.89 -25.44
C TYR A 187 1.46 -2.77 -25.64
N ARG A 188 0.71 -3.55 -24.86
CA ARG A 188 -0.75 -3.45 -24.84
C ARG A 188 -1.22 -2.12 -24.23
N SER A 189 -0.67 -1.74 -23.07
CA SER A 189 -1.01 -0.49 -22.37
C SER A 189 -0.87 0.74 -23.26
N MET A 190 0.20 0.82 -24.05
CA MET A 190 0.44 1.93 -24.97
C MET A 190 -0.60 1.96 -26.10
N ARG A 191 -0.98 0.81 -26.65
CA ARG A 191 -2.01 0.73 -27.69
C ARG A 191 -3.41 1.03 -27.15
N ASP A 192 -3.70 0.61 -25.92
CA ASP A 192 -4.95 0.93 -25.24
C ASP A 192 -5.04 2.45 -25.01
N ALA A 193 -3.98 3.09 -24.47
CA ALA A 193 -3.93 4.53 -24.27
C ALA A 193 -4.07 5.31 -25.59
N LEU A 194 -3.36 4.90 -26.65
CA LEU A 194 -3.46 5.51 -27.98
C LEU A 194 -4.85 5.33 -28.61
N ARG A 195 -5.55 4.23 -28.32
CA ARG A 195 -6.94 4.02 -28.76
C ARG A 195 -7.90 4.91 -27.98
N ASP A 196 -7.68 5.05 -26.67
CA ASP A 196 -8.50 5.88 -25.79
C ASP A 196 -8.42 7.36 -26.18
N ILE A 197 -7.24 7.82 -26.63
CA ILE A 197 -7.08 9.16 -27.20
C ILE A 197 -7.43 9.24 -28.70
N GLY A 198 -7.90 8.16 -29.31
CA GLY A 198 -8.39 8.15 -30.70
C GLY A 198 -7.30 8.13 -31.79
N GLU A 199 -6.02 7.99 -31.42
CA GLU A 199 -4.87 8.02 -32.34
C GLU A 199 -4.53 6.67 -32.96
N TRP A 200 -4.92 5.55 -32.33
CA TRP A 200 -4.59 4.20 -32.80
C TRP A 200 -5.81 3.35 -33.20
N THR A 201 -5.72 2.65 -34.33
CA THR A 201 -6.70 1.63 -34.75
C THR A 201 -5.99 0.52 -35.53
N PRO A 202 -6.05 -0.75 -35.08
CA PRO A 202 -5.36 -1.85 -35.75
C PRO A 202 -6.04 -2.19 -37.09
N SER A 203 -5.24 -2.53 -38.10
CA SER A 203 -5.70 -2.97 -39.42
C SER A 203 -6.06 -4.46 -39.47
N GLY A 204 -5.61 -5.23 -38.47
CA GLY A 204 -5.79 -6.68 -38.40
C GLY A 204 -4.69 -7.48 -39.10
N ASP A 205 -3.77 -6.81 -39.80
CA ASP A 205 -2.51 -7.39 -40.28
C ASP A 205 -1.41 -7.08 -39.26
N ILE A 206 -1.04 -8.10 -38.49
CA ILE A 206 -0.15 -7.99 -37.32
C ILE A 206 1.22 -7.40 -37.69
N ALA A 207 1.75 -7.75 -38.86
CA ALA A 207 3.04 -7.27 -39.34
C ALA A 207 2.96 -5.79 -39.78
N LYS A 208 1.89 -5.40 -40.47
CA LYS A 208 1.65 -3.99 -40.82
C LYS A 208 1.32 -3.13 -39.62
N ASP A 209 0.58 -3.67 -38.65
CA ASP A 209 0.21 -2.98 -37.42
C ASP A 209 1.44 -2.64 -36.57
N TYR A 210 2.51 -3.44 -36.61
CA TYR A 210 3.75 -3.05 -35.95
C TYR A 210 4.42 -1.85 -36.63
N VAL A 211 4.54 -1.89 -37.95
CA VAL A 211 5.20 -0.81 -38.71
C VAL A 211 4.44 0.50 -38.55
N ALA A 212 3.11 0.46 -38.61
CA ALA A 212 2.27 1.63 -38.39
C ALA A 212 2.39 2.18 -36.95
N PHE A 213 2.49 1.30 -35.95
CA PHE A 213 2.73 1.70 -34.56
C PHE A 213 4.10 2.34 -34.37
N TRP A 214 5.12 1.81 -35.04
CA TRP A 214 6.45 2.39 -35.03
C TRP A 214 6.46 3.80 -35.63
N GLU A 215 5.88 3.98 -36.81
CA GLU A 215 5.76 5.30 -37.46
C GLU A 215 5.01 6.32 -36.58
N LEU A 216 3.91 5.90 -35.94
CA LEU A 216 3.14 6.77 -35.04
C LEU A 216 3.97 7.22 -33.82
N ASN A 217 4.76 6.33 -33.23
CA ASN A 217 5.62 6.66 -32.09
C ASN A 217 6.74 7.64 -32.46
N GLU A 218 7.28 7.53 -33.68
CA GLU A 218 8.24 8.49 -34.21
C GLU A 218 7.63 9.88 -34.39
N GLU A 219 6.37 9.95 -34.82
CA GLU A 219 5.65 11.22 -34.95
C GLU A 219 5.34 11.84 -33.59
N ILE A 220 4.87 11.03 -32.62
CA ILE A 220 4.67 11.46 -31.23
C ILE A 220 5.97 11.99 -30.65
N ARG A 221 7.09 11.29 -30.86
CA ARG A 221 8.41 11.77 -30.44
C ARG A 221 8.72 13.13 -31.02
N SER A 222 8.52 13.33 -32.32
CA SER A 222 8.79 14.62 -32.97
C SER A 222 7.93 15.76 -32.41
N VAL A 223 6.66 15.50 -32.07
CA VAL A 223 5.78 16.50 -31.46
C VAL A 223 6.24 16.85 -30.05
N LEU A 224 6.64 15.85 -29.28
CA LEU A 224 7.12 16.03 -27.91
C LEU A 224 8.51 16.67 -27.85
N ASP A 225 9.40 16.38 -28.81
CA ASP A 225 10.71 17.02 -28.92
C ASP A 225 10.56 18.55 -29.06
N ASP A 226 9.62 18.97 -29.91
CA ASP A 226 9.30 20.38 -30.14
C ASP A 226 8.61 21.02 -28.93
N HIS A 227 7.70 20.30 -28.26
CA HIS A 227 6.93 20.81 -27.11
C HIS A 227 7.77 20.88 -25.82
N ALA A 228 8.63 19.90 -25.58
CA ALA A 228 9.49 19.81 -24.40
C ALA A 228 10.85 20.52 -24.58
N GLU A 229 11.13 21.07 -25.76
CA GLU A 229 12.40 21.71 -26.15
C GLU A 229 13.65 20.84 -25.88
N ARG A 230 13.50 19.51 -25.90
CA ARG A 230 14.57 18.53 -25.65
C ARG A 230 14.30 17.24 -26.40
N GLU A 231 15.34 16.44 -26.64
CA GLU A 231 15.20 15.12 -27.25
C GLU A 231 14.49 14.14 -26.30
N ILE A 232 13.47 13.44 -26.80
CA ILE A 232 12.60 12.52 -26.06
C ILE A 232 12.91 11.08 -26.44
N HIS A 233 13.44 10.32 -25.49
CA HIS A 233 13.71 8.89 -25.64
C HIS A 233 12.39 8.07 -25.74
N LEU A 234 12.35 6.98 -26.52
CA LEU A 234 11.11 6.18 -26.69
C LEU A 234 10.56 5.59 -25.38
N TRP A 235 11.44 5.21 -24.45
CA TRP A 235 11.07 4.84 -23.08
C TRP A 235 10.24 5.91 -22.35
N THR A 236 10.48 7.20 -22.61
CA THR A 236 9.67 8.27 -22.03
C THR A 236 8.24 8.23 -22.55
N ILE A 237 8.07 8.01 -23.85
CA ILE A 237 6.76 7.90 -24.49
C ILE A 237 6.01 6.67 -23.96
N GLU A 238 6.71 5.54 -23.81
CA GLU A 238 6.16 4.32 -23.18
C GLU A 238 5.59 4.61 -21.78
N ARG A 239 6.35 5.33 -20.94
CA ARG A 239 5.93 5.63 -19.56
C ARG A 239 4.84 6.70 -19.48
N MET A 240 4.86 7.68 -20.38
CA MET A 240 3.80 8.67 -20.51
C MET A 240 2.43 8.00 -20.73
N PHE A 241 2.37 7.01 -21.64
CA PHE A 241 1.13 6.28 -21.88
C PHE A 241 0.79 5.26 -20.79
N LEU A 242 1.79 4.75 -20.06
CA LEU A 242 1.55 3.93 -18.89
C LEU A 242 0.93 4.77 -17.75
N PHE A 243 1.47 5.97 -17.49
CA PHE A 243 0.88 6.97 -16.62
C PHE A 243 -0.56 7.31 -17.01
N TRP A 244 -0.81 7.55 -18.30
CA TRP A 244 -2.14 7.92 -18.79
C TRP A 244 -3.21 6.89 -18.37
N ASN A 245 -2.85 5.61 -18.36
CA ASN A 245 -3.73 4.53 -17.93
C ASN A 245 -3.84 4.39 -16.39
N SER A 246 -2.90 4.93 -15.61
CA SER A 246 -2.82 4.81 -14.14
C SER A 246 -3.01 6.14 -13.39
N ARG A 247 -3.44 7.20 -14.06
CA ARG A 247 -3.46 8.58 -13.53
C ARG A 247 -4.39 8.80 -12.33
N GLU A 248 -5.37 7.92 -12.12
CA GLU A 248 -6.29 7.98 -10.97
C GLU A 248 -5.65 7.41 -9.69
N ASP A 249 -4.54 6.65 -9.82
CA ASP A 249 -3.83 6.03 -8.69
C ASP A 249 -2.71 6.91 -8.09
N LEU A 250 -2.43 8.09 -8.67
CA LEU A 250 -1.25 8.93 -8.37
C LEU A 250 -1.55 10.23 -7.59
N THR A 251 -2.77 10.47 -7.13
CA THR A 251 -3.17 11.76 -6.50
C THR A 251 -2.93 11.82 -4.98
N ASP A 252 -1.69 11.60 -4.54
CA ASP A 252 -1.26 11.88 -3.16
C ASP A 252 0.19 12.41 -3.18
N THR A 253 0.39 13.73 -3.12
CA THR A 253 1.71 14.33 -2.87
C THR A 253 1.61 15.36 -1.73
N GLU A 254 2.47 15.19 -0.72
CA GLU A 254 2.45 15.92 0.57
C GLU A 254 3.22 17.27 0.58
N LEU A 255 3.77 17.74 -0.55
CA LEU A 255 4.56 18.98 -0.63
C LEU A 255 3.71 20.25 -0.79
N THR A 256 4.14 21.36 -0.18
CA THR A 256 3.43 22.66 -0.27
C THR A 256 3.77 23.43 -1.55
N ASP A 257 2.88 24.35 -1.96
CA ASP A 257 3.07 25.22 -3.12
C ASP A 257 4.42 25.99 -3.08
N GLU A 258 4.86 26.43 -1.89
CA GLU A 258 6.15 27.11 -1.72
C GLU A 258 7.36 26.18 -1.91
N GLN A 259 7.28 24.93 -1.43
CA GLN A 259 8.33 23.94 -1.63
C GLN A 259 8.47 23.57 -3.10
N VAL A 260 7.35 23.43 -3.82
CA VAL A 260 7.30 23.23 -5.27
C VAL A 260 7.96 24.39 -6.01
N GLU A 261 7.66 25.64 -5.62
CA GLU A 261 8.24 26.82 -6.26
C GLU A 261 9.75 26.95 -6.02
N ILE A 262 10.25 26.56 -4.84
CA ILE A 262 11.70 26.51 -4.56
C ILE A 262 12.40 25.50 -5.49
N LEU A 263 11.83 24.32 -5.67
CA LEU A 263 12.37 23.30 -6.57
C LEU A 263 12.40 23.80 -8.02
N ARG A 264 11.35 24.50 -8.47
CA ARG A 264 11.32 25.14 -9.81
C ARG A 264 12.42 26.20 -9.98
N GLN A 265 12.62 27.05 -8.98
CA GLN A 265 13.65 28.09 -9.04
C GLN A 265 15.06 27.50 -8.95
N TRP A 266 15.22 26.38 -8.22
CA TRP A 266 16.47 25.64 -8.16
C TRP A 266 16.88 25.10 -9.54
N VAL A 267 15.95 24.54 -10.33
CA VAL A 267 16.20 24.14 -11.73
C VAL A 267 16.84 25.27 -12.53
N THR A 268 16.28 26.49 -12.38
CA THR A 268 16.77 27.66 -13.12
C THR A 268 18.14 28.11 -12.62
N ALA A 269 18.35 28.16 -11.30
CA ALA A 269 19.58 28.62 -10.69
C ALA A 269 20.76 27.66 -10.96
N ALA A 270 20.57 26.37 -10.66
CA ALA A 270 21.62 25.36 -10.83
C ALA A 270 21.94 25.06 -12.30
N GLY A 271 20.98 25.23 -13.23
CA GLY A 271 21.22 25.02 -14.67
C GLY A 271 21.99 26.16 -15.34
N GLN A 272 21.99 27.36 -14.75
CA GLN A 272 22.59 28.56 -15.34
C GLN A 272 23.85 29.04 -14.61
N VAL A 273 24.05 28.62 -13.36
CA VAL A 273 25.09 29.11 -12.47
C VAL A 273 25.90 27.93 -11.96
N SER A 274 27.19 27.89 -12.32
CA SER A 274 28.08 26.83 -11.84
C SER A 274 28.56 27.05 -10.39
N GLN A 275 28.51 28.29 -9.92
CA GLN A 275 28.99 28.70 -8.60
C GLN A 275 28.21 29.94 -8.13
N ALA A 276 27.64 29.83 -6.93
CA ALA A 276 27.02 30.93 -6.19
C ALA A 276 27.48 30.88 -4.73
N ARG A 277 26.99 31.80 -3.89
CA ARG A 277 27.45 31.89 -2.49
C ARG A 277 27.25 30.61 -1.67
N HIS A 278 26.17 29.87 -1.91
CA HIS A 278 25.75 28.72 -1.08
C HIS A 278 25.74 27.37 -1.80
N PHE A 279 26.07 27.37 -3.09
CA PHE A 279 26.27 26.15 -3.86
C PHE A 279 27.41 26.31 -4.87
N ASP A 280 28.17 25.23 -5.08
CA ASP A 280 29.34 25.23 -5.94
C ASP A 280 29.56 23.87 -6.62
N PHE A 281 29.45 23.86 -7.94
CA PHE A 281 29.65 22.65 -8.76
C PHE A 281 31.07 22.52 -9.32
N VAL A 282 31.96 23.51 -9.08
CA VAL A 282 33.26 23.60 -9.76
C VAL A 282 34.47 23.85 -8.84
N ASP A 283 34.27 24.08 -7.53
CA ASP A 283 35.38 24.27 -6.57
C ASP A 283 36.15 22.98 -6.25
N LYS A 284 37.34 23.13 -5.66
CA LYS A 284 38.35 22.11 -5.33
C LYS A 284 37.92 21.09 -4.27
N TYR A 285 36.65 21.05 -3.89
CA TYR A 285 36.11 20.14 -2.89
C TYR A 285 35.01 19.26 -3.50
N THR A 286 35.19 18.90 -4.77
CA THR A 286 34.34 17.92 -5.44
C THR A 286 34.52 16.52 -4.83
N PRO A 287 33.55 15.62 -5.01
CA PRO A 287 33.71 14.21 -4.63
C PRO A 287 34.93 13.53 -5.30
N SER A 288 35.29 13.95 -6.51
CA SER A 288 36.51 13.47 -7.18
C SER A 288 37.77 13.87 -6.41
N ASP A 289 37.83 15.10 -5.91
CA ASP A 289 38.97 15.58 -5.11
C ASP A 289 39.07 14.86 -3.75
N ALA A 290 37.94 14.51 -3.14
CA ALA A 290 37.91 13.75 -1.88
C ALA A 290 38.49 12.33 -2.08
N ARG A 291 38.11 11.64 -3.16
CA ARG A 291 38.66 10.33 -3.53
C ARG A 291 40.17 10.37 -3.78
N ASP A 292 40.65 11.42 -4.45
CA ASP A 292 42.07 11.61 -4.74
C ASP A 292 42.89 11.88 -3.48
N ARG A 293 42.40 12.71 -2.56
CA ARG A 293 43.05 12.98 -1.27
C ARG A 293 43.04 11.77 -0.35
N ALA A 294 41.97 10.99 -0.35
CA ALA A 294 41.93 9.73 0.36
C ALA A 294 42.96 8.74 -0.20
N ALA A 295 43.09 8.65 -1.53
CA ALA A 295 44.13 7.85 -2.17
C ALA A 295 45.55 8.35 -1.82
N GLU A 296 45.76 9.67 -1.77
CA GLU A 296 47.03 10.28 -1.35
C GLU A 296 47.38 9.91 0.09
N PHE A 297 46.45 10.07 1.04
CA PHE A 297 46.62 9.67 2.44
C PHE A 297 46.89 8.18 2.59
N VAL A 298 46.16 7.31 1.89
CA VAL A 298 46.38 5.85 1.94
C VAL A 298 47.78 5.49 1.40
N SER A 299 48.26 6.20 0.39
CA SER A 299 49.57 5.94 -0.20
C SER A 299 50.75 6.47 0.62
N SER A 300 50.52 7.56 1.37
CA SER A 300 51.55 8.27 2.16
C SER A 300 50.95 8.75 3.48
N PRO A 301 50.69 7.84 4.44
CA PRO A 301 49.94 8.18 5.65
C PRO A 301 50.76 9.06 6.58
N ASP A 302 50.49 10.35 6.53
CA ASP A 302 51.04 11.34 7.44
C ASP A 302 50.00 12.37 7.85
N ARG A 303 50.39 13.28 8.75
CA ARG A 303 49.51 14.29 9.29
C ARG A 303 49.03 15.28 8.23
N GLU A 304 49.90 15.66 7.28
CA GLU A 304 49.60 16.68 6.28
C GLU A 304 48.59 16.18 5.25
N THR A 305 48.76 14.93 4.81
CA THR A 305 47.82 14.24 3.91
C THR A 305 46.49 13.93 4.58
N PHE A 306 46.46 13.65 5.89
CA PHE A 306 45.22 13.50 6.65
C PHE A 306 44.47 14.83 6.84
N GLU A 307 45.18 15.92 7.19
CA GLU A 307 44.60 17.27 7.29
C GLU A 307 43.96 17.70 5.96
N ALA A 308 44.63 17.42 4.83
CA ALA A 308 44.12 17.73 3.49
C ALA A 308 42.82 16.98 3.14
N LEU A 309 42.66 15.74 3.61
CA LEU A 309 41.43 14.96 3.45
C LEU A 309 40.31 15.43 4.39
N TRP A 310 40.63 15.66 5.66
CA TRP A 310 39.65 15.72 6.75
C TRP A 310 39.11 17.13 7.02
N ASP A 311 39.96 18.15 7.10
CA ASP A 311 39.53 19.52 7.44
C ASP A 311 38.53 20.18 6.47
N PRO A 312 38.50 19.83 5.17
CA PRO A 312 37.50 20.36 4.24
C PRO A 312 36.06 19.97 4.51
N MET A 313 35.83 18.85 5.19
CA MET A 313 34.50 18.31 5.41
C MET A 313 33.73 19.14 6.44
N HIS A 314 32.44 19.34 6.20
CA HIS A 314 31.57 20.20 6.99
C HIS A 314 31.38 19.70 8.43
N SER A 315 31.19 18.40 8.62
CA SER A 315 31.09 17.76 9.94
C SER A 315 32.44 17.67 10.65
N ALA A 316 33.54 17.59 9.90
CA ALA A 316 34.89 17.63 10.47
C ALA A 316 35.20 19.00 11.10
N GLN A 317 34.82 20.09 10.43
CA GLN A 317 34.97 21.45 10.98
C GLN A 317 34.25 21.63 12.33
N ARG A 318 33.16 20.89 12.56
CA ARG A 318 32.42 20.88 13.84
C ARG A 318 32.99 19.87 14.87
N ALA A 319 33.50 18.73 14.41
CA ALA A 319 34.05 17.66 15.27
C ALA A 319 35.43 17.99 15.86
N GLY A 320 36.11 19.00 15.33
CA GLY A 320 37.44 19.46 15.74
C GLY A 320 38.49 19.23 14.65
N SER A 321 39.60 19.97 14.71
CA SER A 321 40.62 19.95 13.64
C SER A 321 41.22 18.56 13.44
N ALA A 322 41.51 18.19 12.20
CA ALA A 322 42.14 16.93 11.83
C ALA A 322 43.39 16.62 12.66
N ASP A 323 44.16 17.65 13.02
CA ASP A 323 45.30 17.54 13.93
C ASP A 323 44.95 16.87 15.28
N VAL A 324 43.83 17.25 15.88
CA VAL A 324 43.41 16.70 17.19
C VAL A 324 43.05 15.23 17.05
N ILE A 325 42.37 14.85 15.97
CA ILE A 325 41.98 13.46 15.71
C ILE A 325 43.22 12.61 15.40
N TYR A 326 44.11 13.11 14.56
CA TYR A 326 45.36 12.45 14.20
C TYR A 326 46.27 12.26 15.43
N GLN A 327 46.40 13.29 16.28
CA GLN A 327 47.16 13.19 17.54
C GLN A 327 46.52 12.23 18.54
N LYS A 328 45.19 12.26 18.73
CA LYS A 328 44.53 11.29 19.62
C LYS A 328 44.73 9.85 19.14
N TRP A 329 44.63 9.62 17.83
CA TRP A 329 44.86 8.30 17.24
C TRP A 329 46.29 7.80 17.50
N THR A 330 47.28 8.65 17.21
CA THR A 330 48.69 8.26 17.24
C THR A 330 49.30 8.30 18.64
N ASP A 331 49.05 9.36 19.40
CA ASP A 331 49.68 9.60 20.70
C ASP A 331 48.88 9.02 21.88
N GLU A 332 47.55 9.09 21.86
CA GLU A 332 46.70 8.67 23.00
C GLU A 332 46.27 7.20 22.89
N TYR A 333 45.84 6.75 21.72
CA TYR A 333 45.48 5.33 21.48
C TYR A 333 46.68 4.46 21.11
N GLY A 334 47.84 5.07 20.86
CA GLY A 334 49.10 4.36 20.55
C GLY A 334 49.04 3.57 19.23
N ARG A 335 48.18 3.98 18.30
CA ARG A 335 47.98 3.36 16.99
C ARG A 335 48.84 4.03 15.93
N SER A 336 49.14 3.34 14.83
CA SER A 336 49.98 3.91 13.78
C SER A 336 49.16 4.68 12.73
N ALA A 337 49.82 5.56 11.97
CA ALA A 337 49.19 6.27 10.86
C ALA A 337 48.82 5.31 9.73
N GLU A 338 49.59 4.22 9.57
CA GLU A 338 49.28 3.14 8.64
C GLU A 338 48.00 2.40 9.03
N GLU A 339 47.73 2.19 10.32
CA GLU A 339 46.45 1.60 10.78
C GLU A 339 45.26 2.54 10.50
N LEU A 340 45.47 3.87 10.53
CA LEU A 340 44.45 4.84 10.15
C LEU A 340 44.18 4.82 8.65
N ALA A 341 45.24 4.75 7.84
CA ALA A 341 45.12 4.59 6.39
C ALA A 341 44.51 3.25 5.97
N GLU A 342 44.70 2.19 6.75
CA GLU A 342 44.00 0.92 6.52
C GLU A 342 42.48 1.11 6.64
N VAL A 343 42.00 1.81 7.68
CA VAL A 343 40.56 2.07 7.85
C VAL A 343 40.00 2.92 6.70
N ILE A 344 40.70 4.00 6.31
CA ILE A 344 40.26 4.85 5.19
C ILE A 344 40.35 4.10 3.85
N GLY A 345 41.34 3.23 3.70
CA GLY A 345 41.47 2.35 2.54
C GLY A 345 40.35 1.32 2.44
N GLU A 346 39.94 0.73 3.56
CA GLU A 346 38.76 -0.14 3.67
C GLU A 346 37.50 0.62 3.24
N MET A 347 37.25 1.81 3.81
CA MET A 347 36.09 2.64 3.44
C MET A 347 36.03 2.94 1.95
N ARG A 348 37.17 3.36 1.36
CA ARG A 348 37.26 3.71 -0.07
C ARG A 348 37.00 2.53 -1.00
N ALA A 349 37.24 1.29 -0.54
CA ALA A 349 37.08 0.08 -1.33
C ALA A 349 35.75 -0.66 -1.04
N ALA A 350 34.97 -0.20 -0.07
CA ALA A 350 33.74 -0.84 0.34
C ALA A 350 32.59 -0.53 -0.64
N GLU A 351 31.74 -1.53 -0.90
CA GLU A 351 30.49 -1.40 -1.68
C GLU A 351 29.30 -1.05 -0.78
N GLU A 352 29.43 -1.23 0.55
CA GLU A 352 28.40 -0.95 1.54
C GLU A 352 28.99 -0.26 2.77
N TYR A 353 28.14 0.39 3.56
CA TYR A 353 28.54 1.06 4.79
C TYR A 353 28.72 0.05 5.95
N ASP A 354 29.82 0.17 6.70
CA ASP A 354 30.10 -0.65 7.89
C ASP A 354 30.12 0.20 9.17
N GLU A 355 29.13 -0.03 10.05
CA GLU A 355 29.01 0.67 11.34
C GLU A 355 30.21 0.49 12.28
N SER A 356 31.03 -0.54 12.09
CA SER A 356 32.22 -0.79 12.91
C SER A 356 33.26 0.33 12.78
N TRP A 357 33.25 1.06 11.66
CA TRP A 357 34.10 2.23 11.46
C TRP A 357 33.83 3.33 12.49
N GLU A 358 32.58 3.49 12.93
CA GLU A 358 32.18 4.46 13.94
C GLU A 358 32.84 4.18 15.29
N GLN A 359 32.95 2.91 15.64
CA GLN A 359 33.61 2.48 16.87
C GLN A 359 35.14 2.61 16.76
N ARG A 360 35.68 2.46 15.54
CA ARG A 360 37.11 2.57 15.28
C ARG A 360 37.57 4.02 15.34
N LEU A 361 37.00 4.91 14.53
CA LEU A 361 37.45 6.30 14.34
C LEU A 361 36.76 7.32 15.26
N GLY A 362 35.57 7.00 15.77
CA GLY A 362 34.72 7.98 16.48
C GLY A 362 34.14 9.04 15.53
N ALA A 363 33.31 9.95 16.07
CA ALA A 363 32.67 11.02 15.29
C ALA A 363 31.77 10.50 14.14
N LYS A 364 30.72 9.76 14.51
CA LYS A 364 29.67 9.19 13.65
C LYS A 364 29.35 10.00 12.38
N ARG A 365 28.92 11.26 12.54
CA ARG A 365 28.51 12.14 11.44
C ARG A 365 29.64 12.47 10.46
N THR A 366 30.89 12.57 10.94
CA THR A 366 32.05 12.80 10.07
C THR A 366 32.34 11.57 9.21
N ILE A 367 32.16 10.36 9.75
CA ILE A 367 32.34 9.13 8.98
C ILE A 367 31.27 9.01 7.89
N TRP A 368 30.02 9.35 8.21
CA TRP A 368 28.93 9.33 7.24
C TRP A 368 29.20 10.27 6.06
N GLU A 369 29.63 11.50 6.35
CA GLU A 369 30.01 12.47 5.33
C GLU A 369 31.21 12.00 4.49
N LEU A 370 32.23 11.41 5.13
CA LEU A 370 33.40 10.90 4.42
C LEU A 370 33.01 9.77 3.47
N PHE A 371 32.19 8.82 3.94
CA PHE A 371 31.75 7.70 3.14
C PHE A 371 30.91 8.16 1.93
N GLY A 372 29.98 9.09 2.13
CA GLY A 372 29.21 9.70 1.04
C GLY A 372 30.09 10.42 0.01
N LEU A 373 31.12 11.15 0.46
CA LEU A 373 32.09 11.79 -0.46
C LEU A 373 32.92 10.77 -1.25
N LEU A 374 33.28 9.64 -0.63
CA LEU A 374 34.04 8.57 -1.28
C LEU A 374 33.18 7.74 -2.25
N HIS A 375 31.86 7.73 -2.08
CA HIS A 375 30.94 6.89 -2.85
C HIS A 375 29.74 7.66 -3.40
N ILE A 376 29.96 8.90 -3.80
CA ILE A 376 28.89 9.86 -4.11
C ILE A 376 27.91 9.40 -5.22
N GLU A 377 28.34 8.51 -6.10
CA GLU A 377 27.47 7.99 -7.17
C GLU A 377 26.32 7.16 -6.59
N GLU A 378 26.59 6.44 -5.50
CA GLU A 378 25.67 5.47 -4.89
C GLU A 378 25.10 6.01 -3.57
N PHE A 379 25.94 6.64 -2.73
CA PHE A 379 25.58 7.05 -1.38
C PHE A 379 25.54 8.57 -1.19
N PRO A 380 24.61 9.09 -0.38
CA PRO A 380 24.48 10.52 -0.14
C PRO A 380 25.51 11.06 0.85
N ILE A 381 25.80 12.36 0.75
CA ILE A 381 26.57 13.09 1.75
C ILE A 381 25.64 13.38 2.92
N LEU A 382 25.85 12.68 4.04
CA LEU A 382 25.04 12.86 5.25
C LEU A 382 25.78 13.72 6.28
N ASN A 383 25.43 15.00 6.32
CA ASN A 383 25.93 15.96 7.29
C ASN A 383 24.77 16.76 7.93
N GLY A 384 25.07 17.69 8.83
CA GLY A 384 24.03 18.46 9.50
C GLY A 384 23.21 19.39 8.59
N SER A 385 23.72 19.79 7.43
CA SER A 385 22.98 20.59 6.43
C SER A 385 22.01 19.71 5.65
N THR A 386 22.40 18.48 5.30
CA THR A 386 21.51 17.46 4.72
C THR A 386 20.29 17.22 5.61
N GLU A 387 20.50 17.02 6.92
CA GLU A 387 19.45 16.77 7.90
C GLU A 387 18.43 17.93 8.00
N ARG A 388 18.91 19.18 8.09
CA ARG A 388 18.02 20.37 8.15
C ARG A 388 17.32 20.65 6.82
N GLY A 389 18.01 20.41 5.70
CA GLY A 389 17.43 20.55 4.37
C GLY A 389 16.33 19.51 4.12
N LEU A 390 16.55 18.24 4.49
CA LEU A 390 15.54 17.18 4.40
C LEU A 390 14.33 17.51 5.29
N GLY A 391 14.56 17.95 6.52
CA GLY A 391 13.49 18.36 7.43
C GLY A 391 12.64 19.51 6.89
N PHE A 392 13.22 20.44 6.10
CA PHE A 392 12.46 21.48 5.42
C PHE A 392 11.44 20.92 4.41
N PHE A 393 11.74 19.79 3.78
CA PHE A 393 10.84 19.07 2.86
C PHE A 393 9.98 18.01 3.55
N GLY A 394 9.99 17.91 4.89
CA GLY A 394 9.18 16.96 5.65
C GLY A 394 9.85 15.61 5.93
N TYR A 395 11.15 15.48 5.66
CA TYR A 395 11.91 14.23 5.83
C TYR A 395 12.77 14.22 7.09
N ASP A 396 12.50 13.30 8.00
CA ASP A 396 13.20 13.21 9.29
C ASP A 396 14.28 12.12 9.28
N CYS A 397 15.55 12.53 9.23
CA CYS A 397 16.71 11.62 9.30
C CYS A 397 16.79 10.91 10.68
N PRO A 398 16.65 9.57 10.74
CA PRO A 398 16.81 8.79 11.96
C PRO A 398 18.23 8.83 12.52
N ARG A 399 18.43 8.26 13.72
CA ARG A 399 19.74 8.30 14.41
C ARG A 399 20.75 7.29 13.88
N ASP A 400 20.42 6.49 12.88
CA ASP A 400 21.25 5.47 12.22
C ASP A 400 21.50 5.80 10.74
N TYR A 401 22.52 5.17 10.15
CA TYR A 401 22.99 5.52 8.80
C TYR A 401 21.96 5.07 7.75
N GLU A 402 21.52 3.81 7.82
CA GLU A 402 20.57 3.21 6.88
C GLU A 402 19.25 3.98 6.82
N GLY A 403 18.64 4.28 7.98
CA GLY A 403 17.40 5.04 8.02
C GLY A 403 17.54 6.45 7.45
N CYS A 404 18.69 7.10 7.63
CA CYS A 404 18.91 8.43 7.05
C CYS A 404 19.16 8.36 5.52
N VAL A 405 19.83 7.30 5.05
CA VAL A 405 19.95 7.00 3.62
C VAL A 405 18.58 6.69 3.01
N GLU A 406 17.72 5.96 3.71
CA GLU A 406 16.34 5.67 3.29
C GLU A 406 15.56 6.97 3.09
N GLN A 407 15.53 7.85 4.09
CA GLN A 407 14.85 9.16 3.98
C GLN A 407 15.44 10.03 2.87
N PHE A 408 16.76 10.07 2.75
CA PHE A 408 17.40 10.78 1.63
C PHE A 408 17.01 10.18 0.29
N ASN A 409 16.94 8.86 0.16
CA ASN A 409 16.58 8.19 -1.08
C ASN A 409 15.11 8.41 -1.45
N THR A 410 14.22 8.48 -0.46
CA THR A 410 12.83 8.89 -0.67
C THR A 410 12.77 10.32 -1.23
N PHE A 411 13.42 11.27 -0.55
CA PHE A 411 13.51 12.65 -1.06
C PHE A 411 14.23 12.76 -2.42
N LYS A 412 15.29 11.98 -2.66
CA LYS A 412 16.00 11.92 -3.94
C LYS A 412 15.09 11.42 -5.05
N SER A 413 14.19 10.49 -4.75
CA SER A 413 13.18 10.02 -5.70
C SER A 413 12.24 11.16 -6.07
N GLU A 414 11.67 11.87 -5.08
CA GLU A 414 10.79 13.02 -5.31
C GLU A 414 11.48 14.20 -6.00
N TYR A 415 12.69 14.54 -5.56
CA TYR A 415 13.54 15.53 -6.22
C TYR A 415 13.79 15.13 -7.68
N GLY A 416 14.13 13.87 -7.95
CA GLY A 416 14.33 13.36 -9.30
C GLY A 416 13.08 13.43 -10.18
N GLN A 417 11.90 13.28 -9.60
CA GLN A 417 10.59 13.40 -10.27
C GLN A 417 10.22 14.84 -10.60
N MET A 418 10.48 15.78 -9.69
CA MET A 418 10.06 17.19 -9.83
C MET A 418 11.10 18.08 -10.51
N VAL A 419 12.39 17.79 -10.29
CA VAL A 419 13.52 18.63 -10.71
C VAL A 419 14.34 17.98 -11.81
N GLY A 420 14.50 16.65 -11.79
CA GLY A 420 15.42 15.92 -12.67
C GLY A 420 16.91 16.16 -12.31
N ARG A 421 17.84 15.83 -13.22
CA ARG A 421 19.26 16.21 -13.08
C ARG A 421 19.49 17.56 -13.75
N VAL A 422 19.56 18.63 -12.96
CA VAL A 422 19.68 20.00 -13.47
C VAL A 422 21.04 20.26 -14.10
N THR A 423 22.08 19.59 -13.60
CA THR A 423 23.45 19.77 -14.09
C THR A 423 23.81 18.89 -15.29
N GLU A 424 22.93 17.95 -15.69
CA GLU A 424 23.13 17.04 -16.83
C GLU A 424 23.31 17.81 -18.14
N GLY A 425 24.37 17.50 -18.90
CA GLY A 425 24.67 18.18 -20.17
C GLY A 425 25.23 19.60 -20.03
N THR A 426 25.42 20.10 -18.80
CA THR A 426 26.13 21.37 -18.57
C THR A 426 27.65 21.16 -18.59
N ALA A 427 28.42 22.26 -18.61
CA ALA A 427 29.89 22.18 -18.54
C ALA A 427 30.44 21.77 -17.15
N TYR A 428 29.56 21.60 -16.18
CA TYR A 428 29.84 21.34 -14.76
C TYR A 428 28.87 20.28 -14.23
N GLU A 429 28.60 19.27 -15.06
CA GLU A 429 27.80 18.11 -14.69
C GLU A 429 28.38 17.39 -13.47
N VAL A 430 27.54 17.11 -12.49
CA VAL A 430 27.90 16.45 -11.22
C VAL A 430 26.97 15.27 -10.92
N PRO A 431 27.37 14.34 -10.03
CA PRO A 431 26.48 13.27 -9.57
C PRO A 431 25.21 13.82 -8.90
N LEU A 432 24.08 13.16 -9.09
CA LEU A 432 22.77 13.60 -8.56
C LEU A 432 22.77 13.77 -7.03
N ASN A 433 23.43 12.86 -6.29
CA ASN A 433 23.54 13.00 -4.83
C ASN A 433 24.29 14.27 -4.43
N TYR A 434 25.28 14.70 -5.22
CA TYR A 434 26.00 15.96 -4.98
C TYR A 434 25.16 17.17 -5.36
N GLU A 435 24.40 17.10 -6.46
CA GLU A 435 23.45 18.14 -6.84
C GLU A 435 22.40 18.39 -5.76
N ILE A 436 21.83 17.32 -5.21
CA ILE A 436 20.88 17.39 -4.10
C ILE A 436 21.53 17.95 -2.84
N ASP A 437 22.75 17.52 -2.49
CA ASP A 437 23.50 18.11 -1.37
C ASP A 437 23.67 19.63 -1.54
N GLN A 438 23.92 20.11 -2.76
CA GLN A 438 23.99 21.55 -3.05
C GLN A 438 22.65 22.27 -2.84
N LEU A 439 21.51 21.68 -3.23
CA LEU A 439 20.19 22.24 -2.90
C LEU A 439 20.00 22.32 -1.38
N LEU A 440 20.25 21.23 -0.66
CA LEU A 440 20.05 21.16 0.78
C LEU A 440 20.97 22.16 1.52
N ASN A 441 22.17 22.40 0.99
CA ASN A 441 23.06 23.47 1.45
C ASN A 441 22.46 24.87 1.24
N VAL A 442 21.78 25.13 0.12
CA VAL A 442 21.07 26.40 -0.11
C VAL A 442 19.95 26.57 0.90
N ILE A 443 19.14 25.54 1.13
CA ILE A 443 18.07 25.59 2.13
C ILE A 443 18.64 25.87 3.52
N ASP A 444 19.73 25.22 3.91
CA ASP A 444 20.31 25.38 5.25
C ASP A 444 21.02 26.72 5.49
N LYS A 445 21.71 27.26 4.48
CA LYS A 445 22.71 28.33 4.67
C LYS A 445 22.23 29.72 4.28
N VAL A 446 21.09 29.84 3.60
CA VAL A 446 20.51 31.12 3.21
C VAL A 446 20.01 31.89 4.44
N GLY A 447 20.48 33.12 4.61
CA GLY A 447 20.18 33.99 5.76
C GLY A 447 19.79 35.42 5.37
N LYS A 448 19.35 36.19 6.38
CA LYS A 448 18.90 37.59 6.20
C LYS A 448 20.04 38.47 5.65
N GLY A 449 19.94 38.81 4.36
CA GLY A 449 20.90 39.68 3.65
C GLY A 449 21.44 39.07 2.36
N ASP A 450 21.32 37.75 2.17
CA ASP A 450 21.93 37.05 1.03
C ASP A 450 21.41 37.48 -0.36
N PRO A 451 20.09 37.70 -0.58
CA PRO A 451 19.61 38.11 -1.91
C PRO A 451 20.18 39.44 -2.40
N ALA A 452 20.58 40.33 -1.48
CA ALA A 452 21.13 41.64 -1.83
C ALA A 452 22.63 41.61 -2.14
N GLU A 453 23.32 40.53 -1.74
CA GLU A 453 24.76 40.36 -1.90
C GLU A 453 25.12 39.35 -3.01
N GLU A 454 24.15 38.55 -3.48
CA GLU A 454 24.31 37.63 -4.60
C GLU A 454 24.35 38.36 -5.95
N SER A 455 25.30 37.96 -6.79
CA SER A 455 25.59 38.60 -8.07
C SER A 455 24.79 38.00 -9.25
N HIS A 456 24.35 36.74 -9.11
CA HIS A 456 23.56 36.04 -10.12
C HIS A 456 22.06 36.20 -9.84
N SER A 457 21.31 36.73 -10.82
CA SER A 457 19.89 37.02 -10.63
C SER A 457 19.05 35.78 -10.34
N ALA A 458 19.33 34.64 -10.98
CA ALA A 458 18.61 33.38 -10.76
C ALA A 458 18.84 32.84 -9.32
N ALA A 459 20.08 32.87 -8.83
CA ALA A 459 20.40 32.48 -7.46
C ALA A 459 19.81 33.47 -6.43
N ALA A 460 19.82 34.77 -6.73
CA ALA A 460 19.23 35.78 -5.86
C ALA A 460 17.69 35.64 -5.71
N GLU A 461 16.99 35.27 -6.79
CA GLU A 461 15.55 34.97 -6.72
C GLU A 461 15.27 33.70 -5.92
N LEU A 462 16.03 32.62 -6.16
CA LEU A 462 15.96 31.41 -5.35
C LEU A 462 16.14 31.70 -3.85
N TYR A 463 17.21 32.44 -3.48
CA TYR A 463 17.46 32.78 -2.08
C TYR A 463 16.33 33.61 -1.47
N LYS A 464 15.72 34.51 -2.26
CA LYS A 464 14.58 35.30 -1.80
C LYS A 464 13.38 34.39 -1.51
N THR A 465 13.06 33.46 -2.40
CA THR A 465 11.95 32.51 -2.23
C THR A 465 12.19 31.55 -1.08
N VAL A 466 13.42 31.05 -0.91
CA VAL A 466 13.83 30.25 0.25
C VAL A 466 13.64 31.04 1.54
N LEU A 467 14.08 32.31 1.60
CA LEU A 467 13.86 33.18 2.77
C LEU A 467 12.38 33.46 3.01
N GLU A 468 11.59 33.65 1.96
CA GLU A 468 10.15 33.88 2.06
C GLU A 468 9.45 32.62 2.60
N ALA A 469 9.73 31.43 2.07
CA ALA A 469 9.20 30.16 2.56
C ALA A 469 9.65 29.88 4.01
N GLN A 470 10.92 30.12 4.33
CA GLN A 470 11.42 30.03 5.71
C GLN A 470 10.77 31.07 6.64
N SER A 471 10.35 32.23 6.12
CA SER A 471 9.65 33.27 6.89
C SER A 471 8.15 33.07 7.02
N ILE A 472 7.52 32.36 6.08
CA ILE A 472 6.10 31.99 6.08
C ILE A 472 5.89 30.75 6.97
N GLY A 473 6.92 29.90 7.13
CA GLY A 473 6.90 28.70 7.98
C GLY A 473 7.63 28.77 9.33
N SER A 474 8.54 29.72 9.59
CA SER A 474 9.32 29.71 10.85
C SER A 474 9.42 31.07 11.55
N ALA A 475 8.98 31.11 12.81
CA ALA A 475 9.57 32.03 13.76
C ALA A 475 11.03 31.60 14.02
N ALA A 476 11.91 32.51 14.41
CA ALA A 476 13.32 32.15 14.59
C ALA A 476 13.52 31.26 15.83
N GLU A 477 14.39 30.26 15.75
CA GLU A 477 14.96 29.64 16.95
C GLU A 477 15.89 30.65 17.66
N TYR A 478 15.81 30.74 18.98
CA TYR A 478 16.69 31.56 19.81
C TYR A 478 17.83 30.70 20.38
N ASP A 479 19.06 31.22 20.37
CA ASP A 479 20.26 30.54 20.91
C ASP A 479 20.20 30.39 22.45
N GLY A 480 19.25 31.07 23.11
CA GLY A 480 18.98 30.91 24.53
C GLY A 480 17.94 31.88 25.09
N ILE A 481 17.52 31.62 26.33
CA ILE A 481 16.41 32.36 26.95
C ILE A 481 16.67 33.87 27.14
N GLU A 482 17.94 34.30 27.26
CA GLU A 482 18.29 35.72 27.36
C GLU A 482 18.07 36.48 26.04
N GLU A 483 18.30 35.82 24.90
CA GLU A 483 18.01 36.36 23.58
C GLU A 483 16.50 36.48 23.37
N ALA A 484 15.76 35.42 23.69
CA ALA A 484 14.29 35.41 23.65
C ALA A 484 13.69 36.53 24.49
N VAL A 485 14.18 36.74 25.72
CA VAL A 485 13.76 37.86 26.58
C VAL A 485 14.02 39.21 25.92
N THR A 486 15.17 39.37 25.27
CA THR A 486 15.56 40.65 24.64
C THR A 486 14.68 40.97 23.44
N ASP A 487 14.47 40.00 22.54
CA ASP A 487 13.66 40.15 21.35
C ASP A 487 12.17 40.35 21.67
N ILE A 488 11.57 39.44 22.45
CA ILE A 488 10.14 39.50 22.80
C ILE A 488 9.82 40.77 23.59
N ARG A 489 10.69 41.20 24.52
CA ARG A 489 10.51 42.48 25.24
C ARG A 489 10.52 43.67 24.28
N SER A 490 11.38 43.65 23.27
CA SER A 490 11.43 44.72 22.28
C SER A 490 10.10 44.81 21.50
N ARG A 491 9.50 43.67 21.15
CA ARG A 491 8.23 43.57 20.40
C ARG A 491 7.02 43.95 21.24
N LEU A 492 6.95 43.48 22.48
CA LEU A 492 5.90 43.86 23.44
C LEU A 492 5.83 45.38 23.66
N SER A 493 6.97 46.08 23.60
CA SER A 493 7.03 47.53 23.76
C SER A 493 6.50 48.35 22.55
N VAL A 494 6.32 47.70 21.38
CA VAL A 494 5.98 48.37 20.11
C VAL A 494 4.48 48.23 19.76
N ASP A 495 3.85 47.09 20.06
CA ASP A 495 2.51 46.77 19.53
C ASP A 495 1.32 46.98 20.49
N GLY A 496 1.55 47.53 21.68
CA GLY A 496 0.43 47.87 22.59
C GLY A 496 -0.39 46.66 23.06
N VAL A 497 0.17 45.46 22.94
CA VAL A 497 -0.34 44.24 23.59
C VAL A 497 -0.39 44.52 25.09
N ASN A 498 -1.57 44.32 25.67
CA ASN A 498 -1.90 44.74 27.03
C ASN A 498 -0.91 44.09 28.04
N GLU A 499 0.12 44.83 28.46
CA GLU A 499 1.24 44.37 29.32
C GLU A 499 0.79 43.74 30.65
N ASN A 500 -0.48 43.91 31.02
CA ASN A 500 -0.98 43.63 32.36
C ASN A 500 -1.71 42.30 32.53
N TRP A 501 -1.98 41.51 31.49
CA TRP A 501 -2.92 40.38 31.67
C TRP A 501 -2.34 39.22 32.49
N VAL A 502 -1.06 38.86 32.33
CA VAL A 502 -0.40 37.85 33.17
C VAL A 502 -0.10 38.41 34.57
N GLY A 503 0.27 39.69 34.67
CA GLY A 503 0.47 40.38 35.96
C GLY A 503 -0.80 40.55 36.78
N GLU A 504 -1.97 40.69 36.13
CA GLU A 504 -3.29 40.70 36.79
C GLU A 504 -3.71 39.32 37.29
N ILE A 505 -3.20 38.24 36.64
CA ILE A 505 -3.44 36.85 37.05
C ILE A 505 -2.48 36.42 38.18
N ILE A 506 -1.25 36.96 38.22
CA ILE A 506 -0.21 36.53 39.17
C ILE A 506 0.18 37.69 40.11
N LEU A 507 -0.36 37.70 41.34
CA LEU A 507 0.02 38.65 42.38
C LEU A 507 1.53 38.55 42.73
N GLY A 508 2.23 39.67 42.87
CA GLY A 508 3.69 39.71 43.12
C GLY A 508 4.20 39.05 44.43
N SER A 509 3.30 38.57 45.31
CA SER A 509 3.67 37.67 46.42
C SER A 509 3.85 36.23 45.97
N VAL A 510 3.06 35.78 44.99
CA VAL A 510 3.04 34.42 44.44
C VAL A 510 4.30 34.17 43.59
N VAL A 511 4.71 35.15 42.79
CA VAL A 511 5.96 35.09 42.02
C VAL A 511 7.19 34.88 42.91
N ARG A 512 7.22 35.51 44.09
CA ARG A 512 8.32 35.34 45.05
C ARG A 512 8.33 33.95 45.68
N GLU A 513 7.16 33.38 45.94
CA GLU A 513 7.02 32.00 46.41
C GLU A 513 7.51 31.00 45.35
N TRP A 514 7.15 31.20 44.08
CA TRP A 514 7.58 30.35 42.96
C TRP A 514 9.10 30.41 42.75
N THR A 515 9.67 31.62 42.80
CA THR A 515 11.11 31.83 42.69
C THR A 515 11.89 31.04 43.76
N GLU A 516 11.38 31.00 44.98
CA GLU A 516 11.99 30.23 46.07
C GLU A 516 11.88 28.71 45.87
N VAL A 517 10.77 28.23 45.32
CA VAL A 517 10.60 26.80 44.94
C VAL A 517 11.60 26.41 43.86
N PHE A 518 11.75 27.23 42.82
CA PHE A 518 12.72 27.01 41.73
C PHE A 518 14.18 27.09 42.17
N ARG A 519 14.49 27.78 43.28
CA ARG A 519 15.86 27.76 43.84
C ARG A 519 16.15 26.52 44.67
N ARG A 520 15.13 25.93 45.29
CA ARG A 520 15.28 24.80 46.21
C ARG A 520 15.26 23.45 45.51
N ASN A 521 14.57 23.36 44.37
CA ASN A 521 14.40 22.13 43.62
C ASN A 521 15.17 22.24 42.30
N ASP A 522 16.06 21.28 42.03
CA ASP A 522 16.74 21.14 40.75
C ASP A 522 15.84 20.32 39.81
N LEU A 523 14.93 21.02 39.14
CA LEU A 523 13.85 20.41 38.35
C LEU A 523 14.35 19.61 37.14
N GLY A 524 15.64 19.67 36.81
CA GLY A 524 16.26 18.90 35.74
C GLY A 524 16.80 17.52 36.16
N GLU A 525 17.09 17.27 37.45
CA GLU A 525 17.84 16.06 37.87
C GLU A 525 17.42 15.45 39.24
N GLY A 526 16.29 15.82 39.88
CA GLY A 526 15.88 15.18 41.14
C GLY A 526 14.42 15.37 41.62
N ASP A 527 14.01 14.51 42.57
CA ASP A 527 12.70 14.51 43.24
C ASP A 527 12.34 15.89 43.82
N ILE A 528 11.17 16.44 43.47
CA ILE A 528 10.61 17.62 44.16
C ILE A 528 10.31 17.26 45.60
N ALA A 529 10.70 18.13 46.54
CA ALA A 529 10.29 18.00 47.93
C ALA A 529 8.76 17.95 48.03
N SER A 530 8.19 16.94 48.69
CA SER A 530 6.73 16.66 48.72
C SER A 530 5.83 17.85 49.11
N GLY A 531 6.39 18.91 49.72
CA GLY A 531 5.69 20.16 50.05
C GLY A 531 5.59 21.20 48.92
N ASP A 532 6.39 21.07 47.86
CA ASP A 532 6.52 22.06 46.77
C ASP A 532 5.72 21.66 45.50
N VAL A 533 5.23 20.41 45.44
CA VAL A 533 4.47 19.84 44.31
C VAL A 533 3.21 20.64 43.97
N SER A 534 2.47 21.13 44.97
CA SER A 534 1.26 21.91 44.74
C SER A 534 1.53 23.27 44.07
N THR A 535 2.72 23.82 44.27
CA THR A 535 3.12 25.11 43.70
C THR A 535 3.55 24.94 42.26
N VAL A 536 4.31 23.88 41.94
CA VAL A 536 4.66 23.53 40.56
C VAL A 536 3.40 23.19 39.73
N ARG A 537 2.43 22.46 40.31
CA ARG A 537 1.14 22.17 39.67
C ARG A 537 0.36 23.43 39.30
N ARG A 538 0.35 24.45 40.16
CA ARG A 538 -0.32 25.74 39.86
C ARG A 538 0.32 26.50 38.72
N ILE A 539 1.63 26.37 38.52
CA ILE A 539 2.36 27.01 37.42
C ILE A 539 2.03 26.30 36.10
N LEU A 540 1.97 24.96 36.12
CA LEU A 540 1.54 24.15 34.97
C LEU A 540 0.07 24.40 34.59
N GLU A 541 -0.84 24.45 35.56
CA GLU A 541 -2.25 24.80 35.34
C GLU A 541 -2.39 26.21 34.75
N LEU A 542 -1.57 27.17 35.19
CA LEU A 542 -1.58 28.51 34.65
C LEU A 542 -1.17 28.53 33.18
N TYR A 543 -0.11 27.80 32.81
CA TYR A 543 0.31 27.65 31.42
C TYR A 543 -0.79 27.00 30.58
N ARG A 544 -1.25 25.80 30.96
CA ARG A 544 -2.27 25.02 30.20
C ARG A 544 -3.58 25.78 29.99
N ASN A 545 -4.08 26.46 31.03
CA ASN A 545 -5.32 27.23 30.92
C ASN A 545 -5.22 28.44 29.99
N ASN A 546 -4.00 28.83 29.60
CA ASN A 546 -3.75 29.97 28.72
C ASN A 546 -2.94 29.58 27.48
N GLU A 547 -2.75 28.30 27.20
CA GLU A 547 -1.87 27.78 26.13
C GLU A 547 -2.30 28.28 24.75
N THR A 548 -3.56 28.06 24.35
CA THR A 548 -4.11 28.57 23.08
C THR A 548 -3.94 30.08 22.95
N ARG A 549 -4.13 30.82 24.04
CA ARG A 549 -3.95 32.28 24.05
C ARG A 549 -2.47 32.66 23.92
N LEU A 550 -1.56 31.91 24.52
CA LEU A 550 -0.11 32.12 24.40
C LEU A 550 0.37 31.76 23.00
N GLU A 551 -0.20 30.75 22.36
CA GLU A 551 0.04 30.40 20.95
C GLU A 551 -0.38 31.54 20.04
N GLU A 552 -1.66 31.95 20.08
CA GLU A 552 -2.20 33.08 19.31
C GLU A 552 -1.35 34.35 19.51
N GLN A 553 -0.96 34.66 20.75
CA GLN A 553 -0.13 35.83 21.02
C GLN A 553 1.32 35.67 20.54
N SER A 554 1.89 34.47 20.59
CA SER A 554 3.23 34.21 20.05
C SER A 554 3.27 34.33 18.53
N GLU A 555 2.18 33.96 17.86
CA GLU A 555 1.98 34.15 16.43
C GLU A 555 1.76 35.62 16.06
N GLU A 556 0.89 36.33 16.79
CA GLU A 556 0.69 37.77 16.60
C GLU A 556 1.98 38.59 16.80
N LEU A 557 2.81 38.20 17.78
CA LEU A 557 4.12 38.81 18.03
C LEU A 557 5.20 38.36 17.03
N GLY A 558 4.94 37.30 16.27
CA GLY A 558 5.92 36.62 15.41
C GLY A 558 7.15 36.13 16.18
N SER A 559 7.00 35.80 17.47
CA SER A 559 8.12 35.46 18.36
C SER A 559 8.67 34.06 18.10
N GLY A 560 10.00 33.93 18.25
CA GLY A 560 10.73 32.68 18.14
C GLY A 560 10.51 31.67 19.26
N TRP A 561 11.32 30.61 19.31
CA TRP A 561 11.32 29.61 20.39
C TRP A 561 12.73 29.24 20.86
N VAL A 562 12.89 28.74 22.09
CA VAL A 562 14.16 28.23 22.63
C VAL A 562 14.05 26.71 22.78
N PRO A 563 14.77 25.86 22.02
CA PRO A 563 14.65 24.42 22.16
C PRO A 563 15.01 23.92 23.55
N PRO A 564 14.33 22.87 24.06
CA PRO A 564 13.27 22.10 23.39
C PRO A 564 11.86 22.73 23.46
N LEU A 565 11.73 23.98 23.92
CA LEU A 565 10.42 24.61 24.14
C LEU A 565 9.74 25.03 22.83
N THR A 566 8.41 25.00 22.82
CA THR A 566 7.58 25.59 21.77
C THR A 566 7.54 27.13 21.87
N ARG A 567 6.96 27.82 20.88
CA ARG A 567 6.81 29.29 20.87
C ARG A 567 5.97 29.78 22.05
N ALA A 568 4.85 29.12 22.34
CA ALA A 568 3.99 29.45 23.47
C ALA A 568 4.68 29.25 24.82
N GLN A 569 5.45 28.16 24.97
CA GLN A 569 6.24 27.87 26.16
C GLN A 569 7.36 28.91 26.35
N THR A 570 8.04 29.28 25.26
CA THR A 570 9.09 30.31 25.26
C THR A 570 8.51 31.65 25.70
N LEU A 571 7.37 32.06 25.13
CA LEU A 571 6.68 33.28 25.50
C LEU A 571 6.28 33.29 26.99
N PHE A 572 5.78 32.15 27.51
CA PHE A 572 5.43 32.01 28.92
C PHE A 572 6.63 32.19 29.85
N VAL A 573 7.77 31.56 29.55
CA VAL A 573 9.01 31.69 30.35
C VAL A 573 9.48 33.15 30.37
N VAL A 574 9.45 33.84 29.23
CA VAL A 574 9.85 35.25 29.12
C VAL A 574 8.93 36.15 29.95
N LEU A 575 7.61 35.97 29.85
CA LEU A 575 6.63 36.75 30.63
C LEU A 575 6.80 36.52 32.14
N LEU A 576 7.07 35.29 32.57
CA LEU A 576 7.29 34.99 33.98
C LEU A 576 8.58 35.61 34.51
N ARG A 577 9.66 35.61 33.72
CA ARG A 577 10.92 36.30 34.06
C ARG A 577 10.73 37.82 34.18
N GLU A 578 9.93 38.40 33.30
CA GLU A 578 9.59 39.83 33.37
C GLU A 578 8.85 40.16 34.68
N LEU A 579 7.89 39.31 35.08
CA LEU A 579 7.20 39.46 36.37
C LEU A 579 8.13 39.27 37.58
N GLN A 580 9.08 38.33 37.52
CA GLN A 580 10.12 38.17 38.55
C GLN A 580 10.97 39.44 38.70
N SER A 581 11.37 40.04 37.57
CA SER A 581 12.10 41.31 37.53
C SER A 581 11.30 42.46 38.15
N GLN A 582 10.02 42.62 37.76
CA GLN A 582 9.12 43.65 38.30
C GLN A 582 8.84 43.46 39.80
N ALA A 583 8.82 42.21 40.29
CA ALA A 583 8.67 41.89 41.70
C ALA A 583 9.95 42.13 42.54
N GLY A 584 11.05 42.59 41.91
CA GLY A 584 12.31 42.92 42.58
C GLY A 584 13.19 41.71 42.88
N VAL A 585 13.06 40.61 42.13
CA VAL A 585 13.94 39.44 42.24
C VAL A 585 15.26 39.73 41.52
N GLU A 586 16.38 39.75 42.25
CA GLU A 586 17.71 40.11 41.70
C GLU A 586 18.26 39.10 40.67
N SER A 587 17.82 37.84 40.71
CA SER A 587 18.23 36.78 39.80
C SER A 587 17.02 35.89 39.48
N PRO A 588 16.32 36.17 38.35
CA PRO A 588 15.30 35.28 37.78
C PRO A 588 15.96 33.94 37.44
N ASN A 589 15.32 32.84 37.79
CA ASN A 589 15.89 31.50 37.72
C ASN A 589 15.02 30.49 36.95
N PHE A 590 13.88 30.92 36.42
CA PHE A 590 13.02 30.06 35.61
C PHE A 590 13.55 29.98 34.18
N ASP A 591 13.85 28.80 33.65
CA ASP A 591 14.49 28.63 32.33
C ASP A 591 13.88 27.47 31.53
N GLN A 592 14.47 27.20 30.35
CA GLN A 592 13.97 26.15 29.46
C GLN A 592 14.09 24.74 30.03
N VAL A 593 15.10 24.47 30.87
CA VAL A 593 15.27 23.16 31.50
C VAL A 593 14.21 22.95 32.58
N GLN A 594 13.90 24.00 33.35
CA GLN A 594 12.85 23.96 34.36
C GLN A 594 11.45 23.87 33.74
N MET A 595 11.19 24.59 32.65
CA MET A 595 9.92 24.49 31.93
C MET A 595 9.75 23.12 31.28
N ALA A 596 10.79 22.59 30.62
CA ALA A 596 10.79 21.25 30.06
C ALA A 596 10.56 20.18 31.15
N GLY A 597 11.26 20.27 32.29
CA GLY A 597 11.05 19.36 33.42
C GLY A 597 9.63 19.41 34.01
N ILE A 598 8.96 20.57 33.96
CA ILE A 598 7.55 20.72 34.38
C ILE A 598 6.59 20.12 33.34
N LEU A 599 6.91 20.21 32.05
CA LEU A 599 6.07 19.73 30.94
C LEU A 599 6.23 18.23 30.68
N ASP A 600 7.44 17.70 30.74
CA ASP A 600 7.80 16.29 30.50
C ASP A 600 7.29 15.33 31.58
N GLY A 601 6.47 15.82 32.52
CA GLY A 601 5.83 14.98 33.53
C GLY A 601 6.83 14.33 34.50
N GLY A 602 8.07 14.82 34.58
CA GLY A 602 9.10 14.38 35.55
C GLY A 602 8.69 14.57 37.01
N PHE A 603 7.55 15.24 37.25
CA PHE A 603 6.84 15.28 38.51
C PHE A 603 5.55 14.50 38.32
N GLY A 604 5.51 13.28 38.85
CA GLY A 604 4.36 12.41 38.75
C GLY A 604 3.05 13.13 39.09
N GLU A 605 2.29 13.46 38.05
CA GLU A 605 0.91 13.07 37.78
C GLU A 605 0.51 13.73 36.47
N ASP A 606 0.39 12.91 35.41
CA ASP A 606 -0.53 13.18 34.31
C ASP A 606 -1.80 13.79 34.90
N THR A 607 -2.34 14.89 34.35
CA THR A 607 -3.80 15.01 34.38
C THR A 607 -4.25 13.89 33.47
N PRO A 608 -4.60 12.72 34.02
CA PRO A 608 -4.62 11.54 33.22
C PRO A 608 -5.88 11.65 32.38
N GLU A 609 -5.71 11.50 31.06
CA GLU A 609 -6.78 11.72 30.10
C GLU A 609 -8.02 10.94 30.54
N PRO A 610 -9.23 11.51 30.42
CA PRO A 610 -10.44 10.81 30.79
C PRO A 610 -10.50 9.48 30.04
N LEU A 611 -10.66 8.38 30.78
CA LEU A 611 -10.83 7.07 30.17
C LEU A 611 -12.12 7.11 29.35
N ALA A 612 -12.01 6.90 28.03
CA ALA A 612 -13.18 6.86 27.17
C ALA A 612 -14.17 5.80 27.67
N ALA A 613 -15.36 6.24 28.10
CA ALA A 613 -16.37 5.35 28.66
C ALA A 613 -16.91 4.41 27.58
N SER A 614 -17.08 3.12 27.91
CA SER A 614 -17.85 2.23 27.03
C SER A 614 -19.34 2.52 27.21
N PRO A 615 -20.07 2.95 26.16
CA PRO A 615 -21.43 3.46 26.31
C PRO A 615 -22.45 2.39 26.70
N THR A 616 -22.17 1.11 26.39
CA THR A 616 -23.08 0.00 26.70
C THR A 616 -22.42 -1.04 27.61
N ARG A 617 -23.19 -1.50 28.59
CA ARG A 617 -22.81 -2.55 29.54
C ARG A 617 -22.64 -3.88 28.79
N PRO A 618 -21.51 -4.60 28.92
CA PRO A 618 -21.37 -5.94 28.35
C PRO A 618 -22.40 -6.91 28.94
N ALA A 619 -22.94 -7.83 28.13
CA ALA A 619 -23.97 -8.79 28.55
C ALA A 619 -23.55 -9.61 29.79
N ASP A 620 -22.28 -10.03 29.83
CA ASP A 620 -21.70 -10.85 30.90
C ASP A 620 -21.13 -10.04 32.09
N ALA A 621 -21.34 -8.72 32.14
CA ALA A 621 -20.67 -7.84 33.09
C ALA A 621 -20.89 -8.24 34.56
N GLU A 622 -22.07 -8.70 34.95
CA GLU A 622 -22.35 -9.14 36.34
C GLU A 622 -21.54 -10.37 36.74
N ARG A 623 -21.42 -11.31 35.81
CA ARG A 623 -20.66 -12.54 36.00
C ARG A 623 -19.19 -12.20 36.17
N ILE A 624 -18.64 -11.39 35.26
CA ILE A 624 -17.24 -10.97 35.25
C ILE A 624 -16.93 -10.16 36.52
N GLU A 625 -17.72 -9.13 36.83
CA GLU A 625 -17.53 -8.29 38.02
C GLU A 625 -17.52 -9.11 39.31
N ARG A 626 -18.48 -10.02 39.49
CA ARG A 626 -18.54 -10.88 40.68
C ARG A 626 -17.32 -11.78 40.81
N GLN A 627 -16.83 -12.35 39.71
CA GLN A 627 -15.63 -13.19 39.75
C GLN A 627 -14.38 -12.35 39.99
N LEU A 628 -14.27 -11.19 39.34
CA LEU A 628 -13.13 -10.29 39.43
C LEU A 628 -12.99 -9.71 40.84
N LYS A 629 -14.08 -9.24 41.45
CA LYS A 629 -14.08 -8.75 42.85
C LYS A 629 -13.73 -9.84 43.87
N GLN A 630 -13.95 -11.12 43.56
CA GLN A 630 -13.60 -12.21 44.48
C GLN A 630 -12.17 -12.71 44.31
N ALA A 631 -11.69 -12.78 43.07
CA ALA A 631 -10.40 -13.39 42.74
C ALA A 631 -9.29 -12.37 42.51
N HIS A 632 -9.64 -11.14 42.15
CA HIS A 632 -8.79 -10.04 41.67
C HIS A 632 -8.03 -10.33 40.37
N GLN A 633 -8.07 -11.57 39.88
CA GLN A 633 -7.48 -11.96 38.62
C GLN A 633 -8.31 -13.01 37.87
N LEU A 634 -8.57 -12.75 36.59
CA LEU A 634 -9.33 -13.61 35.69
C LEU A 634 -8.53 -13.95 34.44
N VAL A 635 -8.83 -15.08 33.82
CA VAL A 635 -8.39 -15.42 32.46
C VAL A 635 -9.61 -15.74 31.62
N PHE A 636 -9.80 -15.00 30.54
CA PHE A 636 -10.78 -15.29 29.49
C PHE A 636 -10.13 -16.26 28.52
N HIS A 637 -10.68 -17.46 28.40
CA HIS A 637 -10.11 -18.48 27.54
C HIS A 637 -11.15 -19.03 26.57
N GLY A 638 -10.71 -19.35 25.37
CA GLY A 638 -11.56 -19.91 24.34
C GLY A 638 -10.84 -19.96 23.00
N PRO A 639 -11.54 -20.45 21.97
CA PRO A 639 -11.02 -20.43 20.61
C PRO A 639 -10.75 -19.00 20.09
N PRO A 640 -9.98 -18.85 18.99
CA PRO A 640 -9.81 -17.55 18.34
C PRO A 640 -11.16 -17.02 17.83
N GLY A 641 -11.28 -15.69 17.73
CA GLY A 641 -12.48 -15.04 17.19
C GLY A 641 -13.73 -15.04 18.10
N THR A 642 -13.62 -15.33 19.39
CA THR A 642 -14.76 -15.31 20.34
C THR A 642 -14.90 -14.00 21.14
N GLY A 643 -14.23 -12.92 20.71
CA GLY A 643 -14.39 -11.59 21.33
C GLY A 643 -13.78 -11.45 22.73
N LYS A 644 -12.79 -12.28 23.11
CA LYS A 644 -12.15 -12.27 24.45
C LYS A 644 -11.52 -10.91 24.78
N THR A 645 -10.62 -10.43 23.92
CA THR A 645 -9.89 -9.16 24.08
C THR A 645 -10.84 -7.98 24.03
N TYR A 646 -11.76 -7.99 23.07
CA TYR A 646 -12.85 -7.01 22.96
C TYR A 646 -13.68 -6.92 24.25
N THR A 647 -14.11 -8.06 24.79
CA THR A 647 -14.90 -8.11 26.04
C THR A 647 -14.07 -7.65 27.23
N ALA A 648 -12.79 -8.01 27.33
CA ALA A 648 -11.92 -7.59 28.42
C ALA A 648 -11.76 -6.07 28.47
N GLN A 649 -11.47 -5.44 27.33
CA GLN A 649 -11.32 -3.98 27.21
C GLN A 649 -12.64 -3.25 27.51
N ARG A 650 -13.74 -3.69 26.89
CA ARG A 650 -15.05 -3.07 27.12
C ARG A 650 -15.53 -3.22 28.56
N PHE A 651 -15.35 -4.40 29.14
CA PHE A 651 -15.67 -4.62 30.55
C PHE A 651 -14.82 -3.72 31.45
N ALA A 652 -13.51 -3.63 31.23
CA ALA A 652 -12.63 -2.81 32.05
C ALA A 652 -13.02 -1.33 31.99
N ARG A 653 -13.23 -0.78 30.78
CA ARG A 653 -13.68 0.61 30.60
C ARG A 653 -15.04 0.87 31.27
N TRP A 654 -16.03 0.02 31.02
CA TRP A 654 -17.35 0.12 31.65
C TRP A 654 -17.28 0.03 33.19
N TRP A 655 -16.50 -0.92 33.71
CA TRP A 655 -16.41 -1.17 35.14
C TRP A 655 -15.65 -0.05 35.86
N LEU A 656 -14.57 0.48 35.27
CA LEU A 656 -13.87 1.66 35.79
C LEU A 656 -14.77 2.89 35.83
N SER A 657 -15.57 3.15 34.77
CA SER A 657 -16.56 4.24 34.77
C SER A 657 -17.70 4.06 35.78
N LYS A 658 -17.98 2.81 36.18
CA LYS A 658 -18.97 2.51 37.22
C LYS A 658 -18.41 2.73 38.63
N GLU A 659 -17.17 2.32 38.88
CA GLU A 659 -16.55 2.36 40.21
C GLU A 659 -15.81 3.69 40.48
N THR A 660 -15.52 4.47 39.43
CA THR A 660 -14.84 5.78 39.52
C THR A 660 -15.66 6.84 38.80
N GLU A 661 -15.97 7.96 39.46
CA GLU A 661 -16.78 9.06 38.89
C GLU A 661 -16.13 9.69 37.64
N HIS A 662 -14.79 9.79 37.64
CA HIS A 662 -13.98 10.27 36.54
C HIS A 662 -12.77 9.33 36.37
N PRO A 663 -12.95 8.20 35.67
CA PRO A 663 -11.84 7.29 35.42
C PRO A 663 -10.86 7.92 34.44
N THR A 664 -9.58 7.56 34.54
CA THR A 664 -8.53 8.08 33.67
C THR A 664 -7.77 6.95 32.97
N GLU A 665 -7.15 7.22 31.82
CA GLU A 665 -6.41 6.20 31.05
C GLU A 665 -5.28 5.57 31.90
N SER A 666 -4.71 6.29 32.87
CA SER A 666 -3.72 5.73 33.81
C SER A 666 -4.25 4.60 34.72
N GLN A 667 -5.58 4.43 34.82
CA GLN A 667 -6.23 3.33 35.54
C GLN A 667 -6.38 2.04 34.72
N LEU A 668 -6.11 2.06 33.41
CA LEU A 668 -6.20 0.91 32.52
C LEU A 668 -4.90 0.74 31.74
N GLU A 669 -4.19 -0.37 31.96
CA GLU A 669 -3.04 -0.75 31.13
C GLU A 669 -3.37 -2.02 30.35
N THR A 670 -2.89 -2.11 29.11
CA THR A 670 -3.01 -3.31 28.28
C THR A 670 -1.64 -3.70 27.75
N VAL A 671 -1.26 -4.96 27.89
CA VAL A 671 -0.02 -5.52 27.35
C VAL A 671 -0.32 -6.83 26.65
N THR A 672 0.46 -7.18 25.63
CA THR A 672 0.36 -8.47 24.92
C THR A 672 1.62 -9.28 25.16
N PHE A 673 1.49 -10.52 25.62
CA PHE A 673 2.65 -11.38 25.81
C PHE A 673 3.07 -12.04 24.51
N HIS A 674 4.38 -12.06 24.28
CA HIS A 674 5.03 -12.73 23.16
C HIS A 674 6.27 -13.50 23.67
N PRO A 675 6.85 -14.42 22.88
CA PRO A 675 7.95 -15.28 23.34
C PRO A 675 9.17 -14.52 23.89
N SER A 676 9.46 -13.33 23.36
CA SER A 676 10.57 -12.48 23.80
C SER A 676 10.24 -11.53 24.97
N PHE A 677 9.01 -11.52 25.49
CA PHE A 677 8.61 -10.61 26.58
C PHE A 677 9.20 -11.11 27.89
N THR A 678 9.95 -10.27 28.61
CA THR A 678 10.74 -10.71 29.77
C THR A 678 10.31 -10.08 31.10
N TYR A 679 11.03 -10.47 32.17
CA TYR A 679 10.86 -9.87 33.50
C TYR A 679 11.18 -8.37 33.49
N GLU A 680 12.19 -7.98 32.71
CA GLU A 680 12.70 -6.62 32.59
C GLU A 680 11.65 -5.65 32.04
N ASP A 681 10.82 -6.11 31.10
CA ASP A 681 9.74 -5.33 30.50
C ASP A 681 8.52 -5.20 31.42
N PHE A 682 8.30 -6.22 32.26
CA PHE A 682 7.09 -6.33 33.06
C PHE A 682 7.24 -5.79 34.48
N ILE A 683 8.36 -6.07 35.15
CA ILE A 683 8.62 -5.70 36.55
C ILE A 683 9.67 -4.58 36.63
N GLU A 684 10.93 -4.87 36.33
CA GLU A 684 12.00 -3.87 36.24
C GLU A 684 13.23 -4.42 35.53
N GLY A 685 13.90 -3.57 34.74
CA GLY A 685 15.09 -3.93 33.96
C GLY A 685 16.18 -2.86 34.01
N LEU A 686 17.39 -3.24 33.59
CA LEU A 686 18.49 -2.29 33.41
C LEU A 686 18.51 -1.76 31.98
N THR A 687 18.56 -0.44 31.84
CA THR A 687 18.73 0.25 30.55
C THR A 687 20.03 1.05 30.60
N ALA A 688 20.77 1.04 29.49
CA ALA A 688 22.00 1.81 29.34
C ALA A 688 21.68 3.17 28.71
N GLU A 689 22.00 4.25 29.42
CA GLU A 689 21.85 5.62 28.92
C GLU A 689 23.23 6.28 28.83
N LYS A 690 23.44 7.10 27.80
CA LYS A 690 24.67 7.89 27.66
C LYS A 690 24.54 9.15 28.53
N SER A 691 25.42 9.30 29.52
CA SER A 691 25.51 10.51 30.35
C SER A 691 26.97 10.94 30.44
N ASN A 692 27.25 12.21 30.13
CA ASN A 692 28.56 12.87 30.25
C ASN A 692 29.78 12.02 29.81
N GLY A 693 29.69 11.39 28.64
CA GLY A 693 30.80 10.61 28.06
C GLY A 693 30.98 9.19 28.64
N GLY A 694 30.03 8.68 29.43
CA GLY A 694 29.99 7.30 29.92
C GLY A 694 28.64 6.61 29.66
N VAL A 695 28.60 5.29 29.88
CA VAL A 695 27.36 4.50 29.90
C VAL A 695 26.91 4.34 31.35
N GLU A 696 25.75 4.90 31.68
CA GLU A 696 25.08 4.73 32.98
C GLU A 696 23.98 3.69 32.87
N TYR A 697 23.99 2.68 33.76
CA TYR A 697 22.92 1.71 33.84
C TYR A 697 21.84 2.21 34.79
N LYS A 698 20.67 2.54 34.26
CA LYS A 698 19.50 2.96 35.03
C LYS A 698 18.49 1.83 35.12
N ILE A 699 17.72 1.84 36.21
CA ILE A 699 16.66 0.87 36.43
C ILE A 699 15.37 1.45 35.89
N LYS A 700 14.78 0.79 34.91
CA LYS A 700 13.49 1.16 34.32
C LYS A 700 12.40 0.27 34.91
N SER A 701 11.32 0.89 35.40
CA SER A 701 10.15 0.15 35.90
C SER A 701 9.34 -0.40 34.73
N GLY A 702 9.05 -1.70 34.77
CA GLY A 702 8.19 -2.38 33.81
C GLY A 702 6.70 -2.10 34.03
N VAL A 703 5.85 -2.55 33.10
CA VAL A 703 4.43 -2.15 33.04
C VAL A 703 3.65 -2.51 34.32
N PHE A 704 3.83 -3.72 34.85
CA PHE A 704 3.15 -4.18 36.07
C PHE A 704 3.58 -3.39 37.29
N LYS A 705 4.88 -3.07 37.41
CA LYS A 705 5.40 -2.26 38.51
C LYS A 705 4.83 -0.84 38.46
N ARG A 706 4.82 -0.19 37.29
CA ARG A 706 4.28 1.17 37.12
C ARG A 706 2.81 1.26 37.52
N ILE A 707 1.96 0.36 37.03
CA ILE A 707 0.52 0.40 37.40
C ILE A 707 0.31 0.06 38.88
N CYS A 708 1.09 -0.86 39.46
CA CYS A 708 1.04 -1.14 40.89
C CYS A 708 1.48 0.05 41.73
N ASP A 709 2.51 0.79 41.31
CA ASP A 709 2.97 1.99 42.01
C ASP A 709 1.88 3.09 42.00
N ARG A 710 1.24 3.34 40.84
CA ARG A 710 0.10 4.28 40.74
C ARG A 710 -1.07 3.85 41.62
N ALA A 711 -1.46 2.59 41.56
CA ALA A 711 -2.56 2.06 42.37
C ALA A 711 -2.25 2.08 43.87
N ARG A 712 -1.00 1.84 44.26
CA ARG A 712 -0.54 1.91 45.65
C ARG A 712 -0.64 3.33 46.18
N SER A 713 -0.24 4.34 45.42
CA SER A 713 -0.41 5.75 45.81
C SER A 713 -1.89 6.07 46.06
N ALA A 714 -2.76 5.73 45.11
CA ALA A 714 -4.21 5.90 45.27
C ALA A 714 -4.76 5.14 46.50
N TYR A 715 -4.23 3.95 46.79
CA TYR A 715 -4.59 3.16 47.97
C TYR A 715 -4.10 3.78 49.29
N GLN A 716 -2.92 4.38 49.30
CA GLN A 716 -2.41 5.08 50.48
C GLN A 716 -3.22 6.33 50.80
N ASP A 717 -3.73 7.02 49.78
CA ASP A 717 -4.53 8.23 49.94
C ASP A 717 -5.97 7.95 50.42
N ALA A 718 -6.60 6.89 49.91
CA ALA A 718 -8.03 6.63 50.11
C ALA A 718 -8.35 5.31 50.86
N GLY A 719 -7.36 4.46 51.14
CA GLY A 719 -7.55 3.19 51.84
C GLY A 719 -8.54 2.26 51.14
N ALA A 720 -9.53 1.77 51.88
CA ALA A 720 -10.55 0.86 51.35
C ALA A 720 -11.44 1.50 50.25
N ASP A 721 -11.49 2.84 50.18
CA ASP A 721 -12.26 3.60 49.19
C ASP A 721 -11.42 3.94 47.95
N ALA A 722 -10.22 3.37 47.82
CA ALA A 722 -9.32 3.63 46.70
C ALA A 722 -9.87 3.16 45.36
N LYS A 723 -9.64 3.98 44.34
CA LYS A 723 -10.08 3.72 42.97
C LYS A 723 -9.44 2.44 42.42
N PRO A 724 -10.20 1.62 41.66
CA PRO A 724 -9.65 0.42 41.02
C PRO A 724 -8.74 0.77 39.85
N TYR A 725 -7.76 -0.11 39.60
CA TYR A 725 -6.86 -0.12 38.46
C TYR A 725 -6.94 -1.49 37.79
N VAL A 726 -6.93 -1.53 36.46
CA VAL A 726 -7.06 -2.77 35.68
C VAL A 726 -5.85 -2.94 34.77
N LEU A 727 -5.24 -4.13 34.81
CA LEU A 727 -4.23 -4.57 33.86
C LEU A 727 -4.81 -5.69 32.98
N ILE A 728 -4.85 -5.46 31.67
CA ILE A 728 -5.20 -6.48 30.69
C ILE A 728 -3.91 -7.10 30.15
N ILE A 729 -3.82 -8.43 30.18
CA ILE A 729 -2.70 -9.20 29.62
C ILE A 729 -3.24 -10.06 28.48
N ASP A 730 -3.09 -9.57 27.26
CA ASP A 730 -3.51 -10.27 26.06
C ASP A 730 -2.53 -11.39 25.72
N GLU A 731 -3.03 -12.50 25.16
CA GLU A 731 -2.24 -13.68 24.79
C GLU A 731 -1.35 -14.19 25.95
N ILE A 732 -1.91 -14.25 27.17
CA ILE A 732 -1.15 -14.55 28.39
C ILE A 732 -0.35 -15.86 28.30
N ASN A 733 -0.82 -16.83 27.51
CA ASN A 733 -0.12 -18.10 27.29
C ASN A 733 1.10 -17.99 26.37
N ARG A 734 1.28 -16.96 25.56
CA ARG A 734 2.39 -16.88 24.58
C ARG A 734 3.75 -16.51 25.19
N GLY A 735 3.78 -16.06 26.43
CA GLY A 735 5.00 -15.77 27.19
C GLY A 735 5.33 -16.81 28.26
N ASN A 736 6.59 -16.89 28.68
CA ASN A 736 6.97 -17.72 29.84
C ASN A 736 6.58 -17.02 31.14
N LEU A 737 5.36 -17.29 31.58
CA LEU A 737 4.74 -16.63 32.73
C LEU A 737 5.54 -16.75 34.03
N ALA A 738 6.20 -17.89 34.26
CA ALA A 738 7.02 -18.07 35.45
C ALA A 738 8.27 -17.16 35.43
N GLN A 739 8.85 -16.92 34.25
CA GLN A 739 9.98 -16.01 34.08
C GLN A 739 9.52 -14.55 34.12
N ILE A 740 8.44 -14.20 33.42
CA ILE A 740 7.93 -12.82 33.34
C ILE A 740 7.52 -12.28 34.71
N PHE A 741 6.75 -13.05 35.49
CA PHE A 741 6.34 -12.60 36.82
C PHE A 741 7.43 -12.77 37.88
N GLY A 742 8.41 -13.65 37.68
CA GLY A 742 9.45 -13.95 38.66
C GLY A 742 8.88 -14.25 40.06
N GLU A 743 9.42 -13.60 41.08
CA GLU A 743 8.97 -13.71 42.47
C GLU A 743 7.58 -13.09 42.72
N THR A 744 7.17 -12.13 41.89
CA THR A 744 5.92 -11.38 42.08
C THR A 744 4.67 -12.22 41.79
N ILE A 745 4.81 -13.37 41.12
CA ILE A 745 3.71 -14.30 40.84
C ILE A 745 2.96 -14.73 42.11
N THR A 746 3.66 -14.78 43.25
CA THR A 746 3.07 -15.14 44.54
C THR A 746 2.21 -14.02 45.13
N LEU A 747 2.49 -12.77 44.78
CA LEU A 747 1.83 -11.57 45.29
C LEU A 747 0.46 -11.31 44.63
N LEU A 748 0.16 -11.99 43.53
CA LEU A 748 -1.15 -11.91 42.89
C LEU A 748 -2.27 -12.50 43.77
N GLU A 749 -1.94 -13.44 44.67
CA GLU A 749 -2.90 -14.05 45.58
C GLU A 749 -3.53 -13.00 46.51
N ASN A 750 -4.87 -12.96 46.59
CA ASN A 750 -5.61 -11.89 47.27
C ASN A 750 -5.21 -11.73 48.75
N ASP A 751 -4.92 -12.83 49.46
CA ASP A 751 -4.53 -12.81 50.87
C ASP A 751 -3.09 -12.32 51.11
N LYS A 752 -2.29 -12.13 50.05
CA LYS A 752 -0.88 -11.70 50.13
C LYS A 752 -0.62 -10.27 49.71
N ARG A 753 -1.67 -9.56 49.28
CA ARG A 753 -1.60 -8.17 48.84
C ARG A 753 -1.47 -7.23 50.03
N LEU A 754 -1.09 -5.98 49.75
CA LEU A 754 -0.98 -4.92 50.75
C LEU A 754 -2.25 -4.79 51.60
N GLY A 755 -2.10 -4.87 52.93
CA GLY A 755 -3.21 -4.77 53.88
C GLY A 755 -4.02 -6.06 54.09
N ALA A 756 -3.66 -7.18 53.46
CA ALA A 756 -4.31 -8.48 53.63
C ALA A 756 -3.74 -9.29 54.81
N GLU A 757 -4.42 -10.38 55.20
CA GLU A 757 -4.04 -11.20 56.37
C GLU A 757 -2.61 -11.78 56.28
N ASN A 758 -2.21 -12.22 55.09
CA ASN A 758 -0.90 -12.82 54.81
C ASN A 758 -0.04 -11.89 53.92
N GLU A 759 -0.14 -10.56 54.10
CA GLU A 759 0.62 -9.56 53.35
C GLU A 759 2.07 -10.01 53.16
N THR A 760 2.48 -10.12 51.90
CA THR A 760 3.81 -10.56 51.51
C THR A 760 4.51 -9.43 50.77
N VAL A 761 5.77 -9.21 51.12
CA VAL A 761 6.66 -8.23 50.48
C VAL A 761 7.84 -8.99 49.92
N VAL A 762 8.23 -8.68 48.69
CA VAL A 762 9.44 -9.22 48.04
C VAL A 762 10.45 -8.10 47.84
N THR A 763 11.73 -8.45 47.77
CA THR A 763 12.79 -7.50 47.40
C THR A 763 13.17 -7.72 45.95
N LEU A 764 12.98 -6.71 45.10
CA LEU A 764 13.24 -6.82 43.67
C LEU A 764 14.76 -6.93 43.38
N PRO A 765 15.16 -7.71 42.35
CA PRO A 765 16.55 -8.07 42.11
C PRO A 765 17.41 -6.93 41.57
N HIS A 766 16.86 -5.98 40.80
CA HIS A 766 17.66 -4.90 40.20
C HIS A 766 17.72 -3.70 41.13
N SER A 767 16.57 -3.19 41.58
CA SER A 767 16.47 -1.99 42.42
C SER A 767 16.79 -2.24 43.88
N LYS A 768 16.71 -3.50 44.33
CA LYS A 768 16.79 -3.87 45.75
C LYS A 768 15.72 -3.18 46.61
N THR A 769 14.65 -2.71 45.99
CA THR A 769 13.52 -2.08 46.67
C THR A 769 12.49 -3.13 47.09
N GLU A 770 11.74 -2.82 48.14
CA GLU A 770 10.61 -3.64 48.58
C GLU A 770 9.41 -3.40 47.67
N PHE A 771 8.76 -4.49 47.24
CA PHE A 771 7.60 -4.46 46.37
C PHE A 771 6.49 -5.38 46.89
N THR A 772 5.26 -4.90 46.79
CA THR A 772 4.03 -5.65 47.07
C THR A 772 2.91 -5.16 46.16
N VAL A 773 1.93 -6.02 45.89
CA VAL A 773 0.80 -5.70 45.00
C VAL A 773 -0.32 -5.08 45.83
N PRO A 774 -0.85 -3.90 45.45
CA PRO A 774 -1.95 -3.28 46.19
C PRO A 774 -3.30 -3.97 45.89
N PRO A 775 -4.28 -3.89 46.81
CA PRO A 775 -5.54 -4.63 46.69
C PRO A 775 -6.48 -4.07 45.61
N ASN A 776 -6.31 -2.80 45.20
CA ASN A 776 -7.09 -2.13 44.17
C ASN A 776 -6.60 -2.38 42.73
N ILE A 777 -5.66 -3.31 42.52
CA ILE A 777 -5.25 -3.79 41.18
C ILE A 777 -6.05 -5.01 40.76
N TYR A 778 -6.54 -5.04 39.53
CA TYR A 778 -7.28 -6.16 38.97
C TYR A 778 -6.64 -6.62 37.66
N VAL A 779 -6.45 -7.93 37.47
CA VAL A 779 -5.75 -8.47 36.29
C VAL A 779 -6.72 -9.29 35.44
N ILE A 780 -6.80 -9.01 34.15
CA ILE A 780 -7.61 -9.77 33.19
C ILE A 780 -6.69 -10.29 32.10
N GLY A 781 -6.45 -11.61 32.07
CA GLY A 781 -5.73 -12.25 30.98
C GLY A 781 -6.67 -12.71 29.87
N THR A 782 -6.23 -12.73 28.62
CA THR A 782 -6.89 -13.47 27.53
C THR A 782 -6.00 -14.63 27.08
N MET A 783 -6.60 -15.72 26.62
CA MET A 783 -5.88 -16.94 26.25
C MET A 783 -6.56 -17.65 25.08
N ASN A 784 -5.82 -17.86 24.00
CA ASN A 784 -6.26 -18.73 22.91
C ASN A 784 -6.00 -20.19 23.26
N THR A 785 -7.05 -21.02 23.19
CA THR A 785 -6.96 -22.45 23.53
C THR A 785 -6.58 -23.35 22.36
N ALA A 786 -6.50 -22.80 21.14
CA ALA A 786 -6.11 -23.53 19.93
C ALA A 786 -4.59 -23.82 19.87
N ASP A 787 -3.77 -23.01 20.54
CA ASP A 787 -2.31 -23.06 20.50
C ASP A 787 -1.76 -24.22 21.35
N ARG A 788 -1.62 -25.41 20.74
CA ARG A 788 -1.16 -26.64 21.43
C ARG A 788 0.30 -26.62 21.86
N SER A 789 1.18 -25.89 21.16
CA SER A 789 2.61 -25.77 21.48
C SER A 789 2.89 -25.11 22.83
N ILE A 790 1.88 -24.47 23.43
CA ILE A 790 1.99 -23.72 24.69
C ILE A 790 0.89 -24.11 25.70
N ALA A 791 0.07 -25.13 25.40
CA ALA A 791 -1.17 -25.47 26.11
C ALA A 791 -1.04 -26.01 27.55
N LEU A 792 0.17 -26.14 28.08
CA LEU A 792 0.37 -26.40 29.50
C LEU A 792 0.50 -25.08 30.25
N VAL A 793 -0.65 -24.43 30.52
CA VAL A 793 -0.72 -23.40 31.55
C VAL A 793 -0.15 -24.00 32.84
N ASP A 794 0.93 -23.42 33.35
CA ASP A 794 1.58 -23.87 34.58
C ASP A 794 0.52 -24.08 35.69
N ALA A 795 0.60 -25.20 36.40
CA ALA A 795 -0.27 -25.50 37.54
C ALA A 795 -0.28 -24.34 38.56
N ALA A 796 0.83 -23.59 38.63
CA ALA A 796 0.99 -22.42 39.47
C ALA A 796 0.05 -21.25 39.08
N LEU A 797 -0.29 -21.09 37.80
CA LEU A 797 -1.22 -20.06 37.32
C LEU A 797 -2.67 -20.48 37.44
N ARG A 798 -2.98 -21.75 37.13
CA ARG A 798 -4.33 -22.29 37.33
C ARG A 798 -4.82 -22.15 38.77
N ARG A 799 -3.91 -22.13 39.74
CA ARG A 799 -4.24 -21.89 41.15
C ARG A 799 -4.56 -20.43 41.46
N ARG A 800 -3.99 -19.48 40.71
CA ARG A 800 -4.01 -18.04 41.04
C ARG A 800 -5.06 -17.27 40.26
N PHE A 801 -5.38 -17.70 39.05
CA PHE A 801 -6.40 -17.10 38.20
C PHE A 801 -7.70 -17.92 38.22
N ARG A 802 -8.84 -17.25 38.14
CA ARG A 802 -10.10 -17.91 37.77
C ARG A 802 -10.31 -17.85 36.27
N PHE A 803 -10.77 -18.94 35.68
CA PHE A 803 -10.92 -19.10 34.24
C PHE A 803 -12.40 -18.93 33.86
N ILE A 804 -12.67 -18.05 32.90
CA ILE A 804 -13.99 -17.84 32.29
C ILE A 804 -13.90 -18.27 30.83
N ALA A 805 -14.79 -19.18 30.43
CA ALA A 805 -14.86 -19.69 29.07
C ALA A 805 -15.63 -18.73 28.16
N PHE A 806 -15.09 -18.50 26.97
CA PHE A 806 -15.68 -17.73 25.87
C PHE A 806 -15.80 -18.65 24.64
N PRO A 807 -16.86 -19.49 24.58
CA PRO A 807 -17.18 -20.27 23.38
C PRO A 807 -17.66 -19.35 22.23
N PRO A 808 -17.79 -19.85 21.00
CA PRO A 808 -18.54 -19.17 19.95
C PRO A 808 -19.97 -18.85 20.44
N ASP A 809 -20.47 -17.66 20.12
CA ASP A 809 -21.77 -17.16 20.56
C ASP A 809 -22.52 -16.65 19.33
N TYR A 810 -23.47 -17.46 18.87
CA TYR A 810 -24.24 -17.20 17.65
C TYR A 810 -25.34 -16.16 17.87
N GLU A 811 -25.75 -15.91 19.12
CA GLU A 811 -26.73 -14.86 19.43
C GLU A 811 -26.20 -13.48 19.04
N VAL A 812 -24.88 -13.26 19.11
CA VAL A 812 -24.25 -12.03 18.63
C VAL A 812 -24.49 -11.84 17.13
N LEU A 813 -24.41 -12.91 16.33
CA LEU A 813 -24.66 -12.86 14.90
C LEU A 813 -26.15 -12.67 14.61
N TYR A 814 -27.03 -13.33 15.37
CA TYR A 814 -28.47 -13.12 15.23
C TYR A 814 -28.85 -11.67 15.52
N ASP A 815 -28.32 -11.07 16.58
CA ASP A 815 -28.55 -9.67 16.93
C ASP A 815 -27.98 -8.71 15.87
N GLU A 816 -26.76 -8.97 15.36
CA GLU A 816 -26.11 -8.15 14.32
C GLU A 816 -26.96 -8.04 13.05
N TYR A 817 -27.47 -9.18 12.58
CA TYR A 817 -28.27 -9.27 11.36
C TYR A 817 -29.78 -9.10 11.60
N GLY A 818 -30.19 -8.81 12.83
CA GLY A 818 -31.60 -8.60 13.18
C GLY A 818 -32.47 -9.86 13.10
N PHE A 819 -31.86 -11.05 13.11
CA PHE A 819 -32.58 -12.31 13.27
C PHE A 819 -33.10 -12.41 14.71
N GLY A 820 -34.40 -12.66 14.88
CA GLY A 820 -35.02 -12.83 16.21
C GLY A 820 -34.66 -14.14 16.93
N GLY A 821 -33.41 -14.59 16.80
CA GLY A 821 -32.87 -15.87 17.26
C GLY A 821 -32.80 -16.96 16.19
N GLU A 822 -32.24 -18.10 16.56
CA GLU A 822 -31.93 -19.26 15.69
C GLU A 822 -33.06 -19.61 14.72
N LYS A 823 -34.30 -19.78 15.19
CA LYS A 823 -35.43 -20.17 14.33
C LYS A 823 -35.76 -19.17 13.23
N ALA A 824 -35.56 -17.87 13.50
CA ALA A 824 -35.79 -16.83 12.51
C ALA A 824 -34.69 -16.89 11.43
N ALA A 825 -33.44 -17.10 11.83
CA ALA A 825 -32.34 -17.33 10.91
C ALA A 825 -32.55 -18.61 10.08
N GLU A 826 -32.99 -19.72 10.68
CA GLU A 826 -33.30 -20.95 9.92
C GLU A 826 -34.42 -20.75 8.90
N THR A 827 -35.43 -19.97 9.26
CA THR A 827 -36.51 -19.60 8.34
C THR A 827 -35.97 -18.74 7.21
N ALA A 828 -35.13 -17.75 7.53
CA ALA A 828 -34.49 -16.87 6.55
C ALA A 828 -33.63 -17.67 5.54
N ALA A 829 -32.79 -18.58 6.04
CA ALA A 829 -31.96 -19.48 5.23
C ALA A 829 -32.78 -20.38 4.28
N SER A 830 -34.03 -20.69 4.65
CA SER A 830 -34.91 -21.55 3.86
C SER A 830 -35.97 -20.77 3.07
N SER A 831 -35.95 -19.43 3.08
CA SER A 831 -37.01 -18.59 2.50
C SER A 831 -36.55 -17.88 1.23
N ASN A 832 -37.52 -17.44 0.40
CA ASN A 832 -37.27 -16.62 -0.78
C ASN A 832 -36.99 -15.14 -0.40
N GLN A 833 -35.99 -14.93 0.45
CA GLN A 833 -35.46 -13.61 0.81
C GLN A 833 -34.29 -13.23 -0.12
N ASP A 834 -33.79 -12.01 0.02
CA ASP A 834 -32.60 -11.57 -0.72
C ASP A 834 -31.37 -12.41 -0.38
N LEU A 835 -30.44 -12.48 -1.34
CA LEU A 835 -29.26 -13.34 -1.29
C LEU A 835 -28.36 -13.05 -0.07
N ASP A 836 -28.25 -11.78 0.33
CA ASP A 836 -27.46 -11.37 1.51
C ASP A 836 -28.04 -11.99 2.79
N THR A 837 -29.35 -11.81 3.01
CA THR A 837 -30.05 -12.39 4.16
C THR A 837 -29.95 -13.92 4.19
N VAL A 838 -30.06 -14.58 3.04
CA VAL A 838 -29.92 -16.05 2.91
C VAL A 838 -28.49 -16.48 3.24
N LEU A 839 -27.48 -15.82 2.69
CA LEU A 839 -26.06 -16.13 2.92
C LEU A 839 -25.64 -15.89 4.37
N GLN A 840 -26.08 -14.79 4.99
CA GLN A 840 -25.84 -14.52 6.40
C GLN A 840 -26.42 -15.65 7.26
N ALA A 841 -27.69 -16.00 7.02
CA ALA A 841 -28.37 -17.05 7.77
C ALA A 841 -27.74 -18.44 7.57
N LEU A 842 -27.41 -18.81 6.32
CA LEU A 842 -26.72 -20.06 5.99
C LEU A 842 -25.32 -20.11 6.57
N SER A 843 -24.56 -19.01 6.51
CA SER A 843 -23.21 -18.92 7.08
C SER A 843 -23.21 -19.11 8.58
N ILE A 844 -24.18 -18.52 9.31
CA ILE A 844 -24.30 -18.73 10.76
C ILE A 844 -24.60 -20.20 11.06
N LYS A 845 -25.55 -20.82 10.34
CA LYS A 845 -25.91 -22.23 10.54
C LYS A 845 -24.77 -23.18 10.17
N ALA A 846 -24.04 -22.87 9.10
CA ALA A 846 -22.90 -23.64 8.66
C ALA A 846 -21.74 -23.52 9.66
N LEU A 847 -21.43 -22.33 10.16
CA LEU A 847 -20.45 -22.15 11.24
C LEU A 847 -20.83 -22.93 12.50
N HIS A 848 -22.12 -22.99 12.85
CA HIS A 848 -22.61 -23.85 13.93
C HIS A 848 -22.36 -25.34 13.64
N THR A 849 -22.70 -25.79 12.43
CA THR A 849 -22.51 -27.18 12.00
C THR A 849 -21.03 -27.59 11.98
N VAL A 850 -20.16 -26.74 11.44
CA VAL A 850 -18.70 -26.93 11.45
C VAL A 850 -18.17 -27.02 12.87
N ASN A 851 -18.65 -26.16 13.78
CA ASN A 851 -18.20 -26.18 15.17
C ASN A 851 -18.64 -27.42 15.94
N GLU A 852 -19.83 -27.96 15.68
CA GLU A 852 -20.26 -29.25 16.22
C GLU A 852 -19.39 -30.39 15.67
N ALA A 853 -19.11 -30.39 14.36
CA ALA A 853 -18.21 -31.36 13.74
C ALA A 853 -16.78 -31.33 14.35
N ILE A 854 -16.25 -30.13 14.63
CA ILE A 854 -14.97 -29.94 15.32
C ILE A 854 -15.00 -30.51 16.76
N LEU A 855 -16.13 -30.41 17.46
CA LEU A 855 -16.28 -30.95 18.82
C LEU A 855 -16.29 -32.48 18.82
N ASP A 856 -16.90 -33.08 17.80
CA ASP A 856 -16.98 -34.53 17.62
C ASP A 856 -15.68 -35.13 17.06
N ALA A 857 -14.86 -34.33 16.37
CA ALA A 857 -13.56 -34.74 15.86
C ALA A 857 -12.61 -35.20 17.01
N PRO A 858 -12.04 -36.41 16.95
CA PRO A 858 -11.24 -36.99 18.05
C PRO A 858 -10.03 -36.17 18.48
N ASP A 859 -9.42 -35.43 17.56
CA ASP A 859 -8.11 -34.80 17.74
C ASP A 859 -8.16 -33.28 17.88
N LEU A 860 -9.32 -32.62 17.77
CA LEU A 860 -9.44 -31.15 17.78
C LEU A 860 -10.00 -30.64 19.12
N GLY A 861 -11.25 -31.00 19.43
CA GLY A 861 -11.95 -30.63 20.66
C GLY A 861 -12.26 -29.13 20.79
N LYS A 862 -12.94 -28.76 21.88
CA LYS A 862 -13.51 -27.41 22.12
C LYS A 862 -12.58 -26.20 21.97
N GLY A 863 -11.26 -26.40 21.97
CA GLY A 863 -10.30 -25.30 21.83
C GLY A 863 -10.11 -24.84 20.39
N LYS A 864 -10.57 -25.64 19.43
CA LYS A 864 -10.40 -25.47 17.98
C LYS A 864 -11.72 -25.10 17.28
N GLN A 865 -12.78 -24.75 18.01
CA GLN A 865 -13.97 -24.19 17.38
C GLN A 865 -13.62 -22.84 16.72
N ILE A 866 -14.36 -22.45 15.69
CA ILE A 866 -14.20 -21.19 14.98
C ILE A 866 -15.08 -20.13 15.64
N GLY A 867 -14.51 -18.97 15.91
CA GLY A 867 -15.21 -17.87 16.55
C GLY A 867 -16.26 -17.21 15.65
N HIS A 868 -17.23 -16.52 16.27
CA HIS A 868 -18.27 -15.80 15.54
C HIS A 868 -17.77 -14.51 14.89
N SER A 869 -16.59 -13.98 15.29
CA SER A 869 -16.09 -12.71 14.74
C SER A 869 -15.77 -12.75 13.25
N TYR A 870 -15.51 -13.92 12.68
CA TYR A 870 -15.28 -14.08 11.24
C TYR A 870 -16.52 -13.77 10.40
N LEU A 871 -17.70 -13.81 11.00
CA LEU A 871 -18.97 -13.48 10.35
C LEU A 871 -19.59 -12.20 10.94
N LEU A 872 -18.82 -11.34 11.62
CA LEU A 872 -19.33 -10.03 12.05
C LEU A 872 -19.09 -9.00 10.97
N GLY A 873 -20.10 -8.17 10.69
CA GLY A 873 -19.99 -7.08 9.71
C GLY A 873 -19.98 -7.53 8.25
N VAL A 874 -20.26 -8.80 7.96
CA VAL A 874 -20.48 -9.28 6.59
C VAL A 874 -21.81 -8.72 6.08
N SER A 875 -21.73 -7.72 5.21
CA SER A 875 -22.82 -6.86 4.73
C SER A 875 -23.23 -7.11 3.27
N GLY A 876 -22.63 -8.12 2.62
CA GLY A 876 -23.02 -8.53 1.29
C GLY A 876 -22.44 -9.89 0.85
N PRO A 877 -22.89 -10.40 -0.31
CA PRO A 877 -22.49 -11.72 -0.81
C PRO A 877 -20.98 -11.91 -1.00
N GLN A 878 -20.27 -10.89 -1.50
CA GLN A 878 -18.82 -10.97 -1.68
C GLN A 878 -18.07 -11.03 -0.35
N GLU A 879 -18.51 -10.26 0.65
CA GLU A 879 -17.89 -10.29 1.98
C GLU A 879 -18.12 -11.65 2.67
N ALA A 880 -19.26 -12.32 2.39
CA ALA A 880 -19.51 -13.68 2.86
C ALA A 880 -18.57 -14.69 2.18
N VAL A 881 -18.35 -14.55 0.86
CA VAL A 881 -17.38 -15.34 0.12
C VAL A 881 -15.98 -15.13 0.69
N ASP A 882 -15.55 -13.90 0.91
CA ASP A 882 -14.22 -13.58 1.41
C ASP A 882 -14.00 -14.14 2.82
N ALA A 883 -14.98 -13.99 3.72
CA ALA A 883 -14.93 -14.57 5.07
C ALA A 883 -14.76 -16.09 5.04
N TRP A 884 -15.45 -16.79 4.14
CA TRP A 884 -15.28 -18.24 4.02
C TRP A 884 -13.96 -18.62 3.33
N LYS A 885 -13.62 -17.97 2.22
CA LYS A 885 -12.50 -18.31 1.34
C LYS A 885 -11.14 -17.99 1.97
N TYR A 886 -11.03 -16.85 2.63
CA TYR A 886 -9.74 -16.34 3.11
C TYR A 886 -9.55 -16.47 4.63
N ASP A 887 -10.63 -16.66 5.41
CA ASP A 887 -10.52 -16.82 6.87
C ASP A 887 -10.91 -18.21 7.37
N ILE A 888 -12.15 -18.65 7.12
CA ILE A 888 -12.70 -19.88 7.73
C ILE A 888 -12.07 -21.15 7.13
N LEU A 889 -12.02 -21.27 5.80
CA LEU A 889 -11.46 -22.46 5.14
C LEU A 889 -9.95 -22.61 5.37
N PRO A 890 -9.10 -21.56 5.28
CA PRO A 890 -7.68 -21.67 5.62
C PRO A 890 -7.44 -22.06 7.09
N LEU A 891 -8.29 -21.58 8.02
CA LEU A 891 -8.19 -21.97 9.43
C LEU A 891 -8.50 -23.47 9.63
N LEU A 892 -9.50 -24.00 8.91
CA LEU A 892 -9.78 -25.44 8.90
C LEU A 892 -8.59 -26.23 8.32
N ASP A 893 -7.98 -25.76 7.24
CA ASP A 893 -6.78 -26.36 6.68
C ASP A 893 -5.65 -26.44 7.72
N GLU A 894 -5.39 -25.34 8.43
CA GLU A 894 -4.38 -25.30 9.50
C GLU A 894 -4.70 -26.30 10.63
N TYR A 895 -5.97 -26.41 11.03
CA TYR A 895 -6.38 -27.32 12.10
C TYR A 895 -6.16 -28.80 11.76
N TYR A 896 -6.28 -29.14 10.47
CA TYR A 896 -6.05 -30.47 9.95
C TYR A 896 -4.64 -30.67 9.36
N PHE A 897 -3.79 -29.65 9.38
CA PHE A 897 -2.42 -29.67 8.86
C PHE A 897 -2.32 -30.15 7.40
N GLY A 898 -3.14 -29.60 6.49
CA GLY A 898 -3.13 -30.01 5.08
C GLY A 898 -3.86 -31.33 4.80
N GLN A 899 -4.51 -31.97 5.78
CA GLN A 899 -5.21 -33.24 5.57
C GLN A 899 -6.62 -33.03 5.01
N PHE A 900 -6.73 -32.63 3.75
CA PHE A 900 -8.01 -32.34 3.07
C PHE A 900 -9.00 -33.50 3.10
N GLU A 901 -8.53 -34.76 3.00
CA GLU A 901 -9.42 -35.92 3.12
C GLU A 901 -10.05 -36.04 4.52
N ARG A 902 -9.35 -35.60 5.57
CA ARG A 902 -9.95 -35.53 6.92
C ARG A 902 -10.92 -34.37 7.02
N ILE A 903 -10.64 -33.21 6.44
CA ILE A 903 -11.59 -32.09 6.39
C ILE A 903 -12.89 -32.55 5.69
N ARG A 904 -12.75 -33.26 4.56
CA ARG A 904 -13.86 -33.85 3.82
C ARG A 904 -14.70 -34.80 4.67
N GLN A 905 -14.07 -35.68 5.45
CA GLN A 905 -14.76 -36.71 6.24
C GLN A 905 -15.32 -36.17 7.57
N ASP A 906 -14.48 -35.45 8.32
CA ASP A 906 -14.73 -35.01 9.69
C ASP A 906 -15.62 -33.76 9.72
N ILE A 907 -15.48 -32.83 8.76
CA ILE A 907 -16.21 -31.54 8.74
C ILE A 907 -17.33 -31.52 7.70
N PHE A 908 -17.01 -31.79 6.42
CA PHE A 908 -17.98 -31.65 5.34
C PHE A 908 -18.79 -32.92 5.06
N HIS A 909 -18.46 -34.04 5.70
CA HIS A 909 -19.08 -35.36 5.49
C HIS A 909 -19.24 -35.75 4.00
N GLY A 910 -18.30 -35.33 3.15
CA GLY A 910 -18.30 -35.57 1.70
C GLY A 910 -18.86 -34.43 0.84
N ALA A 911 -19.50 -33.42 1.42
CA ALA A 911 -19.95 -32.19 0.76
C ALA A 911 -18.82 -31.16 0.56
N GLY A 912 -19.12 -29.96 0.08
CA GLY A 912 -18.17 -28.85 -0.03
C GLY A 912 -17.22 -28.92 -1.23
N THR A 913 -17.58 -29.70 -2.25
CA THR A 913 -16.85 -29.78 -3.52
C THR A 913 -16.77 -28.44 -4.22
N GLU A 914 -17.75 -27.57 -4.03
CA GLU A 914 -17.83 -26.24 -4.61
C GLU A 914 -16.71 -25.34 -4.01
N LEU A 915 -16.39 -25.55 -2.74
CA LEU A 915 -15.40 -24.75 -2.00
C LEU A 915 -13.97 -25.31 -2.07
N LEU A 916 -13.83 -26.65 -2.16
CA LEU A 916 -12.56 -27.35 -1.97
C LEU A 916 -12.28 -28.34 -3.12
N ASP A 917 -11.09 -28.25 -3.71
CA ASP A 917 -10.57 -29.21 -4.68
C ASP A 917 -9.88 -30.34 -3.90
N TRP A 918 -10.64 -31.39 -3.60
CA TRP A 918 -10.17 -32.54 -2.80
C TRP A 918 -9.01 -33.30 -3.44
N GLU A 919 -8.88 -33.28 -4.78
CA GLU A 919 -7.80 -33.98 -5.48
C GLU A 919 -6.49 -33.20 -5.47
N ARG A 920 -6.57 -31.87 -5.63
CA ARG A 920 -5.41 -30.98 -5.64
C ARG A 920 -5.08 -30.37 -4.27
N GLU A 921 -5.83 -30.74 -3.23
CA GLU A 921 -5.65 -30.29 -1.85
C GLU A 921 -5.55 -28.76 -1.74
N ARG A 922 -6.53 -28.05 -2.34
CA ARG A 922 -6.58 -26.59 -2.33
C ARG A 922 -8.00 -26.05 -2.22
N ILE A 923 -8.11 -24.82 -1.74
CA ILE A 923 -9.36 -24.04 -1.77
C ILE A 923 -9.62 -23.59 -3.22
N ARG A 924 -10.87 -23.71 -3.68
CA ARG A 924 -11.30 -23.28 -5.02
C ARG A 924 -11.51 -21.77 -5.06
N ASP A 925 -11.55 -21.24 -6.27
CA ASP A 925 -12.18 -19.95 -6.50
C ASP A 925 -13.68 -20.19 -6.65
N PHE A 926 -14.50 -19.58 -5.80
CA PHE A 926 -15.94 -19.83 -5.72
C PHE A 926 -16.67 -18.50 -5.50
N ASP A 927 -17.88 -18.40 -6.04
CA ASP A 927 -18.73 -17.22 -5.90
C ASP A 927 -19.81 -17.38 -4.81
N ALA A 928 -20.68 -16.38 -4.69
CA ALA A 928 -21.75 -16.37 -3.69
C ALA A 928 -22.75 -17.53 -3.84
N PHE A 929 -23.01 -18.00 -5.07
CA PHE A 929 -23.93 -19.11 -5.31
C PHE A 929 -23.30 -20.45 -5.00
N ASP A 930 -22.02 -20.63 -5.38
CA ASP A 930 -21.23 -21.79 -4.98
C ASP A 930 -21.19 -21.91 -3.45
N LEU A 931 -21.05 -20.78 -2.76
CA LEU A 931 -21.12 -20.72 -1.30
C LEU A 931 -22.52 -21.10 -0.79
N VAL A 932 -23.61 -20.56 -1.35
CA VAL A 932 -24.97 -20.98 -0.97
C VAL A 932 -25.15 -22.50 -1.14
N GLU A 933 -24.75 -23.08 -2.27
CA GLU A 933 -24.90 -24.51 -2.56
C GLU A 933 -24.12 -25.37 -1.56
N ALA A 934 -22.86 -25.02 -1.31
CA ALA A 934 -22.02 -25.72 -0.36
C ALA A 934 -22.56 -25.65 1.07
N LEU A 935 -22.97 -24.45 1.52
CA LEU A 935 -23.47 -24.25 2.89
C LEU A 935 -24.86 -24.87 3.08
N ALA A 936 -25.74 -24.80 2.07
CA ALA A 936 -27.04 -25.47 2.08
C ALA A 936 -26.88 -26.99 2.20
N THR A 937 -25.98 -27.57 1.41
CA THR A 937 -25.65 -29.00 1.46
C THR A 937 -25.06 -29.39 2.82
N LEU A 938 -24.14 -28.57 3.35
CA LEU A 938 -23.51 -28.80 4.65
C LEU A 938 -24.52 -28.75 5.81
N THR A 939 -25.54 -27.90 5.70
CA THR A 939 -26.52 -27.64 6.78
C THR A 939 -27.84 -28.40 6.65
N ASP A 940 -28.02 -29.17 5.58
CA ASP A 940 -29.28 -29.87 5.22
C ASP A 940 -30.48 -28.90 5.16
N VAL A 941 -30.26 -27.71 4.59
CA VAL A 941 -31.28 -26.68 4.37
C VAL A 941 -31.55 -26.52 2.88
N GLU A 942 -32.80 -26.74 2.47
CA GLU A 942 -33.26 -26.45 1.11
C GLU A 942 -33.93 -25.06 1.06
N PRO A 943 -33.38 -24.08 0.32
CA PRO A 943 -34.03 -22.78 0.13
C PRO A 943 -35.37 -22.91 -0.64
N GLU A 944 -36.49 -22.43 -0.09
CA GLU A 944 -37.81 -22.45 -0.73
C GLU A 944 -37.94 -21.33 -1.80
N GLY A 945 -38.14 -21.71 -3.07
CA GLY A 945 -38.61 -20.81 -4.14
C GLY A 945 -37.54 -19.92 -4.80
N SER A 946 -37.50 -19.91 -6.14
CA SER A 946 -36.60 -19.13 -7.04
C SER A 946 -35.08 -19.23 -6.82
N LEU A 947 -34.60 -19.93 -5.80
CA LEU A 947 -33.24 -20.46 -5.71
C LEU A 947 -33.17 -21.95 -6.10
N GLN A 948 -34.25 -22.52 -6.67
CA GLN A 948 -34.27 -23.88 -7.19
C GLN A 948 -33.40 -24.02 -8.44
N ILE A 949 -32.20 -24.54 -8.19
CA ILE A 949 -31.22 -25.10 -9.10
C ILE A 949 -31.92 -26.05 -10.10
N ALA A 950 -31.79 -25.78 -11.40
CA ALA A 950 -32.06 -26.78 -12.42
C ALA A 950 -30.95 -27.84 -12.39
N SER A 951 -31.07 -28.83 -11.50
CA SER A 951 -30.30 -30.07 -11.56
C SER A 951 -31.21 -31.21 -12.00
N SER A 952 -30.88 -31.78 -13.17
CA SER A 952 -30.69 -33.23 -13.43
C SER A 952 -31.15 -33.69 -14.82
N SER A 953 -30.17 -33.81 -15.74
CA SER A 953 -29.90 -35.09 -16.40
C SER A 953 -28.49 -35.11 -17.02
N GLU A 954 -27.59 -35.81 -16.32
CA GLU A 954 -26.40 -36.53 -16.80
C GLU A 954 -25.49 -35.86 -17.86
N GLY A 955 -24.44 -35.21 -17.38
CA GLY A 955 -23.25 -34.86 -18.17
C GLY A 955 -22.38 -33.87 -17.40
N GLU A 956 -21.10 -34.20 -17.20
CA GLU A 956 -20.11 -33.36 -16.53
C GLU A 956 -19.99 -31.97 -17.20
N SER A 957 -20.22 -30.88 -16.46
CA SER A 957 -19.56 -29.57 -16.70
C SER A 957 -19.87 -28.54 -15.60
N GLU A 958 -18.82 -27.84 -15.19
CA GLU A 958 -18.75 -26.62 -14.35
C GLU A 958 -19.79 -25.56 -14.79
N SER A 959 -20.40 -24.78 -13.88
CA SER A 959 -21.42 -23.76 -14.25
C SER A 959 -21.36 -22.45 -13.47
N TYR A 960 -21.32 -21.34 -14.23
CA TYR A 960 -21.28 -19.92 -13.87
C TYR A 960 -22.70 -19.27 -13.65
N SER A 961 -22.75 -18.13 -12.93
CA SER A 961 -23.95 -17.36 -12.45
C SER A 961 -24.84 -16.61 -13.49
N THR A 962 -26.09 -16.21 -13.12
CA THR A 962 -27.19 -15.70 -14.02
C THR A 962 -27.85 -14.36 -13.57
N TYR A 963 -28.41 -13.52 -14.48
CA TYR A 963 -28.99 -12.16 -14.22
C TYR A 963 -30.56 -12.07 -14.23
N PRO A 964 -31.26 -11.85 -13.09
CA PRO A 964 -32.73 -11.95 -13.02
C PRO A 964 -33.57 -10.76 -13.54
N GLY A 965 -33.10 -9.51 -13.41
CA GLY A 965 -33.93 -8.31 -13.72
C GLY A 965 -34.23 -8.09 -15.21
N ALA A 966 -33.35 -8.56 -16.10
CA ALA A 966 -33.49 -8.39 -17.56
C ALA A 966 -34.57 -9.29 -18.12
N LEU A 967 -34.71 -10.47 -17.50
CA LEU A 967 -35.65 -11.50 -17.85
C LEU A 967 -37.10 -10.99 -17.70
N GLU A 968 -37.39 -10.25 -16.64
CA GLU A 968 -38.74 -9.76 -16.33
C GLU A 968 -39.17 -8.62 -17.27
N ALA A 969 -38.27 -7.70 -17.61
CA ALA A 969 -38.56 -6.58 -18.52
C ALA A 969 -38.80 -7.07 -19.96
N ALA A 970 -37.93 -7.96 -20.47
CA ALA A 970 -38.06 -8.55 -21.79
C ALA A 970 -39.36 -9.37 -21.94
N GLN A 971 -39.75 -10.14 -20.92
CA GLN A 971 -40.99 -10.91 -20.93
C GLN A 971 -42.26 -10.04 -20.94
N SER A 972 -42.23 -8.84 -20.35
CA SER A 972 -43.42 -7.98 -20.30
C SER A 972 -43.65 -7.10 -21.54
N GLU A 973 -42.60 -6.73 -22.27
CA GLU A 973 -42.67 -5.72 -23.35
C GLU A 973 -42.40 -6.29 -24.75
N ILE A 974 -41.44 -7.21 -24.88
CA ILE A 974 -41.06 -7.83 -26.17
C ILE A 974 -42.10 -8.89 -26.55
N PHE A 975 -42.47 -9.73 -25.58
CA PHE A 975 -43.33 -10.89 -25.78
C PHE A 975 -44.73 -10.53 -26.37
N PRO A 976 -45.46 -9.50 -25.90
CA PRO A 976 -46.75 -9.15 -26.49
C PRO A 976 -46.66 -8.66 -27.94
N ARG A 977 -45.60 -7.92 -28.31
CA ARG A 977 -45.40 -7.40 -29.66
C ARG A 977 -45.09 -8.50 -30.67
N ILE A 978 -44.16 -9.40 -30.33
CA ILE A 978 -43.82 -10.57 -31.16
C ILE A 978 -45.04 -11.49 -31.30
N LYS A 979 -45.84 -11.67 -30.24
CA LYS A 979 -47.05 -12.50 -30.25
C LYS A 979 -48.13 -11.96 -31.19
N ASP A 980 -48.37 -10.66 -31.22
CA ASP A 980 -49.37 -10.04 -32.10
C ASP A 980 -48.95 -10.13 -33.58
N MET A 981 -47.65 -10.06 -33.86
CA MET A 981 -47.08 -10.07 -35.21
C MET A 981 -46.97 -11.46 -35.83
N LEU A 982 -46.52 -12.46 -35.07
CA LEU A 982 -46.39 -13.84 -35.54
C LEU A 982 -47.70 -14.62 -35.41
N HIS A 983 -48.84 -13.99 -35.09
CA HIS A 983 -50.14 -14.66 -34.91
C HIS A 983 -50.09 -16.01 -34.15
N ALA A 984 -49.11 -16.16 -33.26
CA ALA A 984 -48.74 -17.44 -32.67
C ALA A 984 -49.39 -17.54 -31.29
N ASP A 985 -50.22 -18.57 -31.10
CA ASP A 985 -50.92 -18.77 -29.82
C ASP A 985 -49.95 -19.13 -28.68
N VAL A 986 -48.74 -19.61 -29.00
CA VAL A 986 -47.69 -19.98 -28.05
C VAL A 986 -46.31 -19.69 -28.69
N VAL A 987 -45.50 -18.83 -28.08
CA VAL A 987 -44.04 -18.82 -28.30
C VAL A 987 -43.49 -19.80 -27.26
N SER A 988 -42.87 -20.90 -27.69
CA SER A 988 -42.38 -21.91 -26.76
C SER A 988 -41.02 -21.54 -26.23
N GLU A 989 -40.91 -21.64 -24.90
CA GLU A 989 -39.67 -21.77 -24.15
C GLU A 989 -38.69 -20.62 -24.32
N VAL A 990 -38.77 -19.66 -23.38
CA VAL A 990 -37.56 -19.00 -22.86
C VAL A 990 -36.77 -20.09 -22.14
N SER A 991 -35.96 -20.82 -22.90
CA SER A 991 -35.11 -21.88 -22.38
C SER A 991 -33.73 -21.31 -22.12
N SER A 992 -33.25 -21.37 -20.87
CA SER A 992 -31.82 -21.29 -20.60
C SER A 992 -31.18 -22.60 -21.06
N THR A 993 -30.91 -22.76 -22.37
CA THR A 993 -30.22 -23.96 -22.85
C THR A 993 -28.76 -23.98 -22.36
N GLU A 994 -28.13 -25.17 -22.38
CA GLU A 994 -26.81 -25.52 -21.81
C GLU A 994 -25.61 -24.61 -22.16
N TYR A 995 -25.76 -23.62 -23.06
CA TYR A 995 -24.63 -22.85 -23.59
C TYR A 995 -24.45 -21.45 -22.98
N ASP A 996 -25.49 -20.81 -22.44
CA ASP A 996 -25.32 -19.49 -21.81
C ASP A 996 -26.53 -19.12 -20.95
N ARG A 997 -26.48 -19.33 -19.63
CA ARG A 997 -27.60 -18.99 -18.75
C ARG A 997 -27.91 -17.48 -18.74
N ARG A 998 -27.01 -16.61 -19.23
CA ARG A 998 -27.11 -15.14 -19.15
C ARG A 998 -27.89 -14.48 -20.31
N ALA A 999 -28.49 -15.24 -21.23
CA ALA A 999 -29.20 -14.73 -22.41
C ALA A 999 -30.71 -15.08 -22.42
N LEU A 1000 -31.54 -14.20 -23.00
CA LEU A 1000 -32.95 -14.47 -23.29
C LEU A 1000 -33.09 -15.10 -24.67
N GLU A 1001 -33.58 -16.34 -24.72
CA GLU A 1001 -33.84 -17.09 -25.96
C GLU A 1001 -35.32 -17.11 -26.31
N PHE A 1002 -35.64 -16.97 -27.60
CA PHE A 1002 -36.99 -17.11 -28.14
C PHE A 1002 -36.99 -17.99 -29.38
N THR A 1003 -37.93 -18.93 -29.45
CA THR A 1003 -38.14 -19.76 -30.64
C THR A 1003 -39.58 -19.60 -31.14
N SER A 1004 -39.76 -19.29 -32.42
CA SER A 1004 -41.09 -19.10 -33.01
C SER A 1004 -41.79 -20.44 -33.23
N GLN A 1005 -43.06 -20.56 -32.82
CA GLN A 1005 -43.92 -21.72 -33.15
C GLN A 1005 -44.98 -21.40 -34.22
N HIS A 1006 -44.81 -20.33 -35.01
CA HIS A 1006 -45.77 -20.02 -36.06
C HIS A 1006 -45.70 -21.10 -37.15
N PRO A 1007 -46.83 -21.69 -37.61
CA PRO A 1007 -46.82 -22.75 -38.63
C PRO A 1007 -46.20 -22.38 -40.00
N ASP A 1008 -46.01 -21.08 -40.29
CA ASP A 1008 -45.39 -20.56 -41.52
C ASP A 1008 -43.97 -20.04 -41.27
N HIS A 1009 -43.47 -20.14 -40.04
CA HIS A 1009 -42.11 -19.80 -39.63
C HIS A 1009 -41.39 -21.08 -39.17
N PRO A 1010 -40.10 -21.26 -39.49
CA PRO A 1010 -39.39 -22.47 -39.06
C PRO A 1010 -39.23 -22.53 -37.53
N GLU A 1011 -39.51 -23.71 -36.96
CA GLU A 1011 -39.43 -24.01 -35.53
C GLU A 1011 -37.98 -24.09 -35.01
N GLU A 1012 -36.97 -24.04 -35.89
CA GLU A 1012 -35.54 -24.21 -35.54
C GLU A 1012 -34.71 -22.92 -35.52
N ILE A 1013 -35.32 -21.76 -35.77
CA ILE A 1013 -34.65 -20.46 -35.68
C ILE A 1013 -34.84 -19.87 -34.27
N THR A 1014 -33.72 -19.61 -33.60
CA THR A 1014 -33.66 -19.08 -32.23
C THR A 1014 -33.17 -17.64 -32.22
N TYR A 1015 -33.91 -16.75 -31.58
CA TYR A 1015 -33.57 -15.35 -31.36
C TYR A 1015 -33.02 -15.17 -29.95
N LEU A 1016 -31.97 -14.38 -29.80
CA LEU A 1016 -31.19 -14.21 -28.58
C LEU A 1016 -31.08 -12.73 -28.23
N PHE A 1017 -31.31 -12.41 -26.96
CA PHE A 1017 -31.13 -11.06 -26.42
C PHE A 1017 -30.25 -11.15 -25.17
N LYS A 1018 -29.05 -10.58 -25.22
CA LYS A 1018 -28.02 -10.78 -24.19
C LYS A 1018 -27.33 -9.46 -23.82
N PRO A 1019 -27.17 -9.13 -22.53
CA PRO A 1019 -26.19 -8.13 -22.09
C PRO A 1019 -24.76 -8.67 -22.27
N ALA A 1020 -23.86 -7.87 -22.83
CA ALA A 1020 -22.46 -8.23 -23.04
C ALA A 1020 -21.54 -7.46 -22.08
N PRO A 1021 -21.49 -7.80 -20.78
CA PRO A 1021 -20.79 -7.03 -19.75
C PRO A 1021 -19.27 -6.99 -19.93
N GLU A 1022 -18.68 -7.91 -20.70
CA GLU A 1022 -17.23 -7.95 -20.99
C GLU A 1022 -16.77 -6.83 -21.92
N ARG A 1023 -17.70 -6.13 -22.58
CA ARG A 1023 -17.45 -4.92 -23.37
C ARG A 1023 -18.39 -3.82 -22.85
N SER A 1024 -17.86 -2.96 -21.99
CA SER A 1024 -18.42 -1.65 -21.60
C SER A 1024 -19.93 -1.49 -21.82
N GLY A 1025 -20.75 -1.99 -20.88
CA GLY A 1025 -22.19 -1.73 -20.88
C GLY A 1025 -22.86 -1.91 -22.24
N SER A 1026 -22.66 -3.01 -22.95
CA SER A 1026 -23.29 -3.22 -24.27
C SER A 1026 -24.42 -4.25 -24.24
N LEU A 1027 -25.41 -4.06 -25.11
CA LEU A 1027 -26.57 -4.95 -25.29
C LEU A 1027 -26.52 -5.55 -26.70
N ALA A 1028 -26.75 -6.85 -26.86
CA ALA A 1028 -26.67 -7.53 -28.16
C ALA A 1028 -27.95 -8.29 -28.52
N VAL A 1029 -28.40 -8.12 -29.76
CA VAL A 1029 -29.49 -8.87 -30.41
C VAL A 1029 -28.89 -9.87 -31.38
N ARG A 1030 -29.26 -11.16 -31.31
CA ARG A 1030 -28.70 -12.23 -32.13
C ARG A 1030 -29.74 -13.17 -32.73
N LEU A 1031 -29.48 -13.68 -33.94
CA LEU A 1031 -30.22 -14.78 -34.59
C LEU A 1031 -29.30 -16.00 -34.74
N HIS A 1032 -29.74 -17.17 -34.27
CA HIS A 1032 -29.03 -18.44 -34.38
C HIS A 1032 -29.96 -19.54 -34.94
N THR A 1033 -29.39 -20.57 -35.55
CA THR A 1033 -30.12 -21.74 -36.12
C THR A 1033 -29.58 -23.01 -35.48
N LYS A 1034 -30.40 -23.92 -34.95
CA LYS A 1034 -29.87 -25.10 -34.24
C LYS A 1034 -29.27 -26.13 -35.22
N GLY A 1035 -28.08 -26.66 -34.91
CA GLY A 1035 -27.28 -27.48 -35.83
C GLY A 1035 -27.84 -28.88 -36.10
N GLU A 1036 -28.31 -29.08 -37.33
CA GLU A 1036 -28.18 -30.26 -38.22
C GLU A 1036 -29.05 -30.09 -39.50
N ASP A 1037 -29.85 -29.01 -39.60
CA ASP A 1037 -30.66 -28.71 -40.81
C ASP A 1037 -29.98 -27.72 -41.77
N ASP A 1038 -29.31 -28.25 -42.79
CA ASP A 1038 -28.60 -27.51 -43.85
C ASP A 1038 -29.47 -26.42 -44.52
N GLN A 1039 -30.81 -26.57 -44.51
CA GLN A 1039 -31.72 -25.65 -45.20
C GLN A 1039 -31.78 -24.26 -44.56
N HIS A 1040 -31.65 -24.16 -43.23
CA HIS A 1040 -31.74 -22.89 -42.50
C HIS A 1040 -30.42 -22.12 -42.49
N PHE A 1041 -29.31 -22.86 -42.44
CA PHE A 1041 -27.97 -22.31 -42.63
C PHE A 1041 -27.80 -21.70 -44.04
N ASP A 1042 -28.25 -22.41 -45.07
CA ASP A 1042 -28.25 -21.91 -46.45
C ASP A 1042 -29.17 -20.71 -46.62
N PHE A 1043 -30.31 -20.66 -45.91
CA PHE A 1043 -31.24 -19.53 -45.96
C PHE A 1043 -30.62 -18.23 -45.46
N ILE A 1044 -29.96 -18.22 -44.29
CA ILE A 1044 -29.26 -17.04 -43.78
C ILE A 1044 -28.11 -16.67 -44.72
N THR A 1045 -27.38 -17.66 -45.22
CA THR A 1045 -26.26 -17.46 -46.15
C THR A 1045 -26.71 -16.79 -47.46
N GLN A 1046 -27.82 -17.22 -48.04
CA GLN A 1046 -28.33 -16.70 -49.32
C GLN A 1046 -28.94 -15.29 -49.19
N ASN A 1047 -29.38 -14.91 -47.99
CA ASN A 1047 -30.05 -13.63 -47.73
C ASN A 1047 -29.23 -12.67 -46.86
N ALA A 1048 -27.93 -12.95 -46.62
CA ALA A 1048 -27.04 -12.14 -45.77
C ALA A 1048 -27.07 -10.65 -46.12
N GLY A 1049 -27.06 -10.30 -47.40
CA GLY A 1049 -27.10 -8.90 -47.85
C GLY A 1049 -28.36 -8.13 -47.43
N GLN A 1050 -29.49 -8.80 -47.20
CA GLN A 1050 -30.70 -8.10 -46.71
C GLN A 1050 -30.64 -7.81 -45.21
N PHE A 1051 -29.99 -8.68 -44.42
CA PHE A 1051 -29.74 -8.41 -43.01
C PHE A 1051 -28.71 -7.28 -42.84
N GLU A 1052 -27.69 -7.25 -43.69
CA GLU A 1052 -26.68 -6.17 -43.72
C GLU A 1052 -27.28 -4.81 -44.13
N GLU A 1053 -28.24 -4.78 -45.06
CA GLU A 1053 -28.96 -3.54 -45.45
C GLU A 1053 -29.75 -2.90 -44.29
N GLU A 1054 -30.28 -3.71 -43.37
CA GLU A 1054 -31.01 -3.27 -42.17
C GLU A 1054 -30.08 -3.04 -40.95
N GLY A 1055 -28.76 -3.09 -41.18
CA GLY A 1055 -27.73 -2.74 -40.21
C GLY A 1055 -27.41 -3.83 -39.19
N PHE A 1056 -27.66 -5.10 -39.52
CA PHE A 1056 -27.19 -6.25 -38.75
C PHE A 1056 -25.89 -6.79 -39.34
N ASP A 1057 -24.96 -7.21 -38.50
CA ASP A 1057 -23.71 -7.84 -38.90
C ASP A 1057 -23.90 -9.35 -39.07
N VAL A 1058 -23.55 -9.90 -40.23
CA VAL A 1058 -23.72 -11.34 -40.56
C VAL A 1058 -22.35 -12.00 -40.65
N ARG A 1059 -21.96 -12.73 -39.61
CA ARG A 1059 -20.63 -13.37 -39.54
C ARG A 1059 -20.66 -14.86 -39.89
N PRO A 1060 -19.64 -15.36 -40.61
CA PRO A 1060 -19.41 -16.79 -40.75
C PRO A 1060 -18.97 -17.42 -39.41
N PRO A 1061 -19.18 -18.73 -39.19
CA PRO A 1061 -18.71 -19.39 -37.98
C PRO A 1061 -17.19 -19.27 -37.84
N GLU A 1062 -16.73 -18.88 -36.64
CA GLU A 1062 -15.31 -18.68 -36.32
C GLU A 1062 -14.54 -19.99 -36.11
N ASP A 1063 -15.22 -21.15 -36.02
CA ASP A 1063 -14.60 -22.45 -35.77
C ASP A 1063 -15.20 -23.61 -36.60
N SER A 1064 -14.39 -24.59 -36.97
CA SER A 1064 -14.76 -25.69 -37.91
C SER A 1064 -15.69 -26.75 -37.31
N ALA A 1065 -15.94 -26.69 -36.00
CA ALA A 1065 -16.78 -27.64 -35.26
C ALA A 1065 -18.22 -27.15 -35.03
N THR A 1066 -18.55 -25.92 -35.44
CA THR A 1066 -19.85 -25.28 -35.15
C THR A 1066 -20.50 -24.73 -36.42
N THR A 1067 -21.61 -25.33 -36.84
CA THR A 1067 -22.40 -24.95 -38.04
C THR A 1067 -23.39 -23.82 -37.77
N TYR A 1068 -22.93 -22.66 -37.29
CA TYR A 1068 -23.81 -21.53 -36.96
C TYR A 1068 -23.44 -20.26 -37.75
N ARG A 1069 -24.42 -19.63 -38.42
CA ARG A 1069 -24.32 -18.20 -38.81
C ARG A 1069 -25.02 -17.36 -37.77
N VAL A 1070 -24.38 -16.27 -37.36
CA VAL A 1070 -24.93 -15.33 -36.37
C VAL A 1070 -25.20 -14.00 -37.04
N VAL A 1071 -26.44 -13.53 -36.95
CA VAL A 1071 -26.83 -12.16 -37.30
C VAL A 1071 -26.86 -11.36 -36.00
N THR A 1072 -26.01 -10.34 -35.84
CA THR A 1072 -25.86 -9.60 -34.57
C THR A 1072 -26.03 -8.09 -34.75
N LYS A 1073 -26.58 -7.41 -33.74
CA LYS A 1073 -26.55 -5.95 -33.59
C LYS A 1073 -26.25 -5.59 -32.14
N GLU A 1074 -25.24 -4.76 -31.90
CA GLU A 1074 -24.76 -4.37 -30.57
C GLU A 1074 -25.08 -2.88 -30.31
N TYR A 1075 -25.40 -2.53 -29.07
CA TYR A 1075 -25.66 -1.17 -28.60
C TYR A 1075 -24.76 -0.87 -27.42
N ASP A 1076 -23.99 0.21 -27.48
CA ASP A 1076 -23.19 0.70 -26.36
C ASP A 1076 -24.04 1.57 -25.44
N ILE A 1077 -23.89 1.40 -24.12
CA ILE A 1077 -24.56 2.20 -23.08
C ILE A 1077 -23.49 3.09 -22.45
N GLU A 1078 -23.58 4.40 -22.70
CA GLU A 1078 -22.69 5.40 -22.12
C GLU A 1078 -23.00 5.60 -20.61
N ASP A 1079 -21.96 5.91 -19.81
CA ASP A 1079 -22.00 6.17 -18.36
C ASP A 1079 -22.45 5.00 -17.46
N VAL A 1080 -21.80 3.83 -17.58
CA VAL A 1080 -21.95 2.75 -16.58
C VAL A 1080 -20.61 2.34 -16.02
N ASP A 1081 -20.48 2.50 -14.69
CA ASP A 1081 -19.29 2.20 -13.91
C ASP A 1081 -19.03 0.68 -13.79
N ARG A 1082 -17.75 0.27 -13.85
CA ARG A 1082 -17.35 -1.14 -13.83
C ARG A 1082 -17.43 -1.69 -12.40
N GLY A 1083 -18.61 -2.15 -12.00
CA GLY A 1083 -18.77 -2.85 -10.73
C GLY A 1083 -20.18 -3.34 -10.41
N GLU A 1084 -21.22 -2.83 -11.08
CA GLU A 1084 -22.61 -3.06 -10.66
C GLU A 1084 -23.49 -3.64 -11.77
N GLY A 1085 -23.17 -4.85 -12.23
CA GLY A 1085 -23.97 -5.60 -13.22
C GLY A 1085 -25.49 -5.68 -12.95
N PRO A 1086 -25.98 -5.73 -11.69
CA PRO A 1086 -27.42 -5.73 -11.40
C PRO A 1086 -28.13 -4.38 -11.65
N ARG A 1087 -27.42 -3.24 -11.56
CA ARG A 1087 -28.02 -1.89 -11.66
C ARG A 1087 -28.27 -1.46 -13.11
N ILE A 1088 -27.44 -1.94 -14.04
CA ILE A 1088 -27.50 -1.66 -15.48
C ILE A 1088 -28.89 -1.90 -16.05
N VAL A 1089 -29.53 -3.00 -15.66
CA VAL A 1089 -30.81 -3.42 -16.23
C VAL A 1089 -31.99 -2.62 -15.66
N GLU A 1090 -31.91 -2.20 -14.40
CA GLU A 1090 -32.92 -1.33 -13.80
C GLU A 1090 -32.84 0.09 -14.35
N GLU A 1091 -31.64 0.61 -14.62
CA GLU A 1091 -31.43 1.93 -15.25
C GLU A 1091 -31.76 1.95 -16.74
N LEU A 1092 -31.56 0.84 -17.45
CA LEU A 1092 -31.99 0.68 -18.85
C LEU A 1092 -33.51 0.63 -19.03
N ARG A 1093 -34.27 0.31 -17.96
CA ARG A 1093 -35.71 0.12 -18.03
C ARG A 1093 -36.41 1.47 -18.25
N GLY A 1094 -36.70 1.76 -19.52
CA GLY A 1094 -37.31 3.02 -19.96
C GLY A 1094 -36.38 3.95 -20.74
N SER A 1095 -35.14 3.53 -21.01
CA SER A 1095 -34.22 4.26 -21.89
C SER A 1095 -34.62 4.11 -23.36
N GLU A 1096 -34.34 5.12 -24.18
CA GLU A 1096 -34.57 5.06 -25.62
C GLU A 1096 -33.71 3.98 -26.30
N LEU A 1097 -32.52 3.70 -25.75
CA LEU A 1097 -31.59 2.66 -26.23
C LEU A 1097 -32.16 1.25 -26.03
N PHE A 1098 -32.75 0.97 -24.86
CA PHE A 1098 -33.36 -0.33 -24.59
C PHE A 1098 -34.59 -0.57 -25.47
N GLN A 1099 -35.43 0.46 -25.67
CA GLN A 1099 -36.56 0.38 -26.60
C GLN A 1099 -36.11 0.16 -28.05
N LYS A 1100 -35.03 0.82 -28.48
CA LYS A 1100 -34.46 0.63 -29.82
C LYS A 1100 -33.94 -0.79 -30.02
N ALA A 1101 -33.25 -1.37 -29.04
CA ALA A 1101 -32.79 -2.75 -29.09
C ALA A 1101 -33.97 -3.75 -29.14
N ILE A 1102 -35.07 -3.45 -28.44
CA ILE A 1102 -36.31 -4.23 -28.53
C ILE A 1102 -36.93 -4.12 -29.93
N ASP A 1103 -37.00 -2.92 -30.50
CA ASP A 1103 -37.55 -2.70 -31.84
C ASP A 1103 -36.71 -3.45 -32.90
N ASP A 1104 -35.38 -3.44 -32.78
CA ASP A 1104 -34.49 -4.16 -33.69
C ASP A 1104 -34.60 -5.70 -33.55
N VAL A 1105 -34.93 -6.25 -32.37
CA VAL A 1105 -35.31 -7.69 -32.24
C VAL A 1105 -36.57 -7.98 -33.05
N VAL A 1106 -37.54 -7.08 -33.00
CA VAL A 1106 -38.81 -7.21 -33.70
C VAL A 1106 -38.60 -7.12 -35.21
N ASP A 1107 -37.80 -6.16 -35.68
CA ASP A 1107 -37.45 -6.01 -37.10
C ASP A 1107 -36.70 -7.24 -37.63
N LEU A 1108 -35.78 -7.80 -36.84
CA LEU A 1108 -35.05 -9.03 -37.20
C LEU A 1108 -36.00 -10.23 -37.39
N VAL A 1109 -37.04 -10.33 -36.56
CA VAL A 1109 -38.11 -11.33 -36.70
C VAL A 1109 -38.93 -11.08 -37.97
N GLU A 1110 -39.30 -9.83 -38.28
CA GLU A 1110 -40.06 -9.48 -39.49
C GLU A 1110 -39.30 -9.82 -40.78
N ILE A 1111 -38.02 -9.43 -40.85
CA ILE A 1111 -37.15 -9.68 -42.00
C ILE A 1111 -37.04 -11.19 -42.24
N THR A 1112 -36.79 -11.96 -41.17
CA THR A 1112 -36.69 -13.43 -41.25
C THR A 1112 -38.00 -14.05 -41.74
N HIS A 1113 -39.14 -13.62 -41.22
CA HIS A 1113 -40.45 -14.15 -41.63
C HIS A 1113 -40.81 -13.81 -43.09
N SER A 1114 -40.57 -12.56 -43.52
CA SER A 1114 -40.83 -12.09 -44.88
C SER A 1114 -39.99 -12.85 -45.92
N LEU A 1115 -38.69 -12.97 -45.67
CA LEU A 1115 -37.76 -13.72 -46.50
C LEU A 1115 -38.16 -15.19 -46.61
N TYR A 1116 -38.57 -15.80 -45.50
CA TYR A 1116 -38.94 -17.21 -45.49
C TYR A 1116 -40.24 -17.47 -46.26
N THR A 1117 -41.25 -16.59 -46.10
CA THR A 1117 -42.53 -16.68 -46.83
C THR A 1117 -42.38 -16.44 -48.34
N GLU A 1118 -41.50 -15.53 -48.78
CA GLU A 1118 -41.16 -15.37 -50.21
C GLU A 1118 -40.47 -16.62 -50.79
N THR A 1119 -39.60 -17.25 -50.01
CA THR A 1119 -38.85 -18.45 -50.41
C THR A 1119 -39.74 -19.69 -50.52
N GLN A 1120 -40.68 -19.87 -49.57
CA GLN A 1120 -41.70 -20.93 -49.63
C GLN A 1120 -42.76 -20.67 -50.72
N GLY A 1121 -43.11 -19.40 -50.98
CA GLY A 1121 -43.98 -19.00 -52.09
C GLY A 1121 -43.40 -19.34 -53.47
N ARG A 1122 -42.07 -19.41 -53.61
CA ARG A 1122 -41.38 -19.87 -54.82
C ARG A 1122 -41.28 -21.40 -54.96
N LYS A 1123 -41.35 -22.17 -53.85
CA LYS A 1123 -41.32 -23.65 -53.87
C LYS A 1123 -42.63 -24.30 -54.38
N VAL A 1124 -43.67 -23.53 -54.69
CA VAL A 1124 -44.95 -24.04 -55.24
C VAL A 1124 -44.93 -24.20 -56.78
N GLU A 1125 -43.87 -23.80 -57.48
CA GLU A 1125 -43.72 -24.04 -58.92
C GLU A 1125 -42.44 -24.83 -59.26
N SER A 1126 -42.41 -26.13 -58.98
CA SER A 1126 -41.79 -27.13 -59.87
C SER A 1126 -41.98 -28.55 -59.35
N ASP A 1127 -43.08 -29.18 -59.77
CA ASP A 1127 -43.14 -30.61 -60.06
C ASP A 1127 -44.04 -30.75 -61.30
N ASP A 1128 -43.41 -30.63 -62.47
CA ASP A 1128 -43.86 -31.17 -63.77
C ASP A 1128 -42.61 -31.51 -64.63
#